data_AF-A0A022VMZ9-F1
#
_entry.id   AF-A0A022VMZ9-F1
#
_cell.length_a   1.000
_cell.length_b   1.000
_cell.length_c   1.000
_cell.angle_alpha   90.00
_cell.angle_beta   90.00
_cell.angle_gamma   90.00
#
_symmetry.space_group_name_H-M   'P 1'
#
loop_
_entity.id
_entity.type
_entity.pdbx_description
1 polymer ?
#
loop_
_entity_poly.entity_id
_entity_poly.type
_entity_poly.pdbx_seq_one_letter_code
_entity_poly.pdbx_strand_id
1 'polypeptide(L)'
;MGAKLYPCDRLYRVYAPSTHSLPILKSISGLNGFSEFELISVDDGLPELAKVSNLFHRIWNGSMAISPRCMLTLSKEGASFSLMGSSVEDPFKRHIRPLHLDKKWSSMIQRLSQRGRDLNVLTCGPGGSGKSTFNRYLLNHLLSLQPEKADNKARHGDGVLFLDLDPGQPEYSPIGHVYLAHIRSPTLGPPLSHPVLCPEDGSIIRAHHIGSSSPKDDSKHYVQCTMNLLRYYHTSMHETYSRCPLIINYPGWIFGQGLEILTRFLEALRLSDVVYMSETGPEEVAGPLKSVASQSRIPFWTLPSQPTEYATRSRGQLRQMQMLSYFHMQESRHPTNAFVYEERSSTSVHWSATPLCHTRAVKVNYSGSSQGILGVMIAGFPYDKEHILDLLDGAIVAVVAIEHADAFKPVPDDVESIDMLFRAEEDSGFEDAAEEVEGDTEEATLPAAAAATKRQALAERLQPHLHRTKEDIPYLFSGNGTCAHLNPQHSHSLGLALVRGIDTSSQALELIMPIRSAAVRDALERGHQIVLVRGHLDNPDWALTEEYFAAKWAHKHLPAQLQKMQSEGRSRREREIYQERLKQRLYRAVRVPWVQPEKTKSGNLEKNQKTRAIWKLRRDDEAGDEDEDSGGSEREW
;
A
#
# COMPACT_ATOMS: atom_id res chain seq x y z
N MET A 1 -1.05 -18.02 9.48
CA MET A 1 -1.33 -17.22 8.26
C MET A 1 -1.28 -18.07 6.98
N GLY A 2 -1.57 -19.37 7.01
CA GLY A 2 -1.77 -20.19 5.81
C GLY A 2 -0.51 -20.81 5.21
N ALA A 3 0.66 -20.21 5.46
CA ALA A 3 1.94 -20.75 5.04
C ALA A 3 2.30 -22.04 5.79
N LYS A 4 2.94 -22.96 5.08
CA LYS A 4 3.57 -24.18 5.61
C LYS A 4 5.06 -24.07 5.33
N LEU A 5 5.85 -23.97 6.39
CA LEU A 5 7.29 -23.84 6.28
C LEU A 5 7.92 -25.22 6.43
N TYR A 6 8.81 -25.56 5.50
CA TYR A 6 9.62 -26.78 5.54
C TYR A 6 11.03 -26.43 6.02
N PRO A 7 11.79 -27.40 6.57
CA PRO A 7 13.17 -27.19 6.94
C PRO A 7 13.96 -26.56 5.77
N CYS A 8 14.43 -25.34 5.96
CA CYS A 8 15.25 -24.60 5.00
C CYS A 8 15.96 -23.45 5.71
N ASP A 9 17.03 -22.95 5.10
CA ASP A 9 17.81 -21.81 5.62
C ASP A 9 17.17 -20.45 5.29
N ARG A 10 16.00 -20.45 4.65
CA ARG A 10 15.29 -19.21 4.29
C ARG A 10 14.65 -18.58 5.52
N LEU A 11 15.03 -17.34 5.78
CA LEU A 11 14.40 -16.51 6.81
C LEU A 11 13.08 -15.93 6.30
N TYR A 12 12.07 -15.95 7.17
CA TYR A 12 10.76 -15.34 6.90
C TYR A 12 10.49 -14.27 7.95
N ARG A 13 10.22 -13.04 7.50
CA ARG A 13 9.91 -11.93 8.40
C ARG A 13 8.43 -11.99 8.80
N VAL A 14 8.15 -11.99 10.10
CA VAL A 14 6.78 -12.08 10.64
C VAL A 14 6.45 -10.81 11.40
N TYR A 15 5.39 -10.12 10.97
CA TYR A 15 4.87 -8.92 11.63
C TYR A 15 3.57 -9.24 12.34
N ALA A 16 3.55 -9.01 13.65
CA ALA A 16 2.42 -9.31 14.51
C ALA A 16 1.99 -8.11 15.37
N PRO A 17 1.62 -6.95 14.77
CA PRO A 17 1.12 -5.83 15.55
C PRO A 17 -0.27 -6.15 16.13
N SER A 18 -0.56 -5.60 17.31
CA SER A 18 -1.86 -5.77 17.98
C SER A 18 -3.03 -5.06 17.28
N THR A 19 -2.79 -4.39 16.16
CA THR A 19 -3.84 -3.78 15.33
C THR A 19 -4.62 -4.82 14.52
N HIS A 20 -4.03 -6.00 14.33
CA HIS A 20 -4.63 -7.13 13.63
C HIS A 20 -4.61 -8.37 14.53
N SER A 21 -5.36 -9.41 14.15
CA SER A 21 -5.28 -10.70 14.83
C SER A 21 -3.87 -11.29 14.68
N LEU A 22 -3.30 -11.79 15.79
CA LEU A 22 -1.94 -12.27 15.83
C LEU A 22 -1.77 -13.61 15.10
N PRO A 23 -0.69 -13.79 14.34
CA PRO A 23 -0.36 -15.08 13.73
C PRO A 23 -0.27 -16.21 14.75
N ILE A 24 -0.84 -17.36 14.41
CA ILE A 24 -0.67 -18.60 15.17
C ILE A 24 0.41 -19.45 14.49
N LEU A 25 1.45 -19.80 15.24
CA LEU A 25 2.42 -20.83 14.86
C LEU A 25 1.93 -22.18 15.35
N LYS A 26 1.84 -23.17 14.46
CA LYS A 26 1.45 -24.54 14.79
C LYS A 26 2.51 -25.49 14.27
N SER A 27 3.06 -26.31 15.15
CA SER A 27 3.90 -27.44 14.74
C SER A 27 3.00 -28.53 14.15
N ILE A 28 3.34 -29.01 12.97
CA ILE A 28 2.76 -30.20 12.36
C ILE A 28 3.76 -31.31 12.65
N SER A 29 3.36 -32.35 13.39
CA SER A 29 4.27 -33.43 13.79
C SER A 29 4.93 -34.08 12.57
N GLY A 30 6.26 -34.00 12.49
CA GLY A 30 7.05 -34.76 11.49
C GLY A 30 7.15 -36.25 11.84
N LEU A 31 7.85 -37.01 10.99
CA LEU A 31 8.09 -38.45 11.17
C LEU A 31 8.68 -38.81 12.55
N ASN A 32 9.46 -37.90 13.14
CA ASN A 32 10.13 -38.08 14.43
C ASN A 32 9.37 -37.44 15.61
N GLY A 33 8.18 -36.86 15.38
CA GLY A 33 7.32 -36.31 16.43
C GLY A 33 7.70 -34.93 16.98
N PHE A 34 8.80 -34.31 16.51
CA PHE A 34 9.21 -32.95 16.89
C PHE A 34 9.51 -32.09 15.66
N SER A 35 9.42 -30.76 15.83
CA SER A 35 9.74 -29.74 14.83
C SER A 35 10.57 -28.66 15.52
N GLU A 36 11.68 -28.29 14.91
CA GLU A 36 12.58 -27.25 15.40
C GLU A 36 12.47 -26.02 14.49
N PHE A 37 12.46 -24.84 15.09
CA PHE A 37 12.50 -23.57 14.37
C PHE A 37 13.24 -22.54 15.21
N GLU A 38 13.91 -21.61 14.55
CA GLU A 38 14.62 -20.51 15.18
C GLU A 38 13.80 -19.22 15.07
N LEU A 39 13.78 -18.43 16.14
CA LEU A 39 13.20 -17.08 16.14
C LEU A 39 14.31 -16.05 16.38
N ILE A 40 14.48 -15.18 15.40
CA ILE A 40 15.54 -14.17 15.40
C ILE A 40 14.90 -12.80 15.61
N SER A 41 15.44 -12.01 16.54
CA SER A 41 15.01 -10.61 16.71
C SER A 41 15.46 -9.78 15.51
N VAL A 42 14.59 -8.89 15.06
CA VAL A 42 14.82 -8.00 13.92
C VAL A 42 14.53 -6.56 14.33
N ASP A 43 15.41 -5.66 13.90
CA ASP A 43 15.18 -4.22 13.94
C ASP A 43 15.21 -3.70 12.50
N ASP A 44 14.02 -3.43 11.96
CA ASP A 44 13.84 -2.84 10.64
C ASP A 44 13.31 -1.40 10.72
N GLY A 45 13.21 -0.84 11.94
CA GLY A 45 12.69 0.50 12.18
C GLY A 45 11.17 0.67 12.07
N LEU A 46 10.38 -0.34 11.67
CA LEU A 46 8.92 -0.19 11.59
C LEU A 46 8.29 0.15 12.96
N PRO A 47 8.74 -0.45 14.09
CA PRO A 47 8.29 -0.03 15.41
C PRO A 47 8.63 1.42 15.78
N GLU A 48 9.70 1.96 15.19
CA GLU A 48 10.19 3.30 15.48
C GLU A 48 9.28 4.39 14.90
N LEU A 49 8.35 4.06 13.98
CA LEU A 49 7.32 4.99 13.51
C LEU A 49 6.42 5.51 14.64
N ALA A 50 6.40 4.84 15.79
CA ALA A 50 5.80 5.35 17.02
C ALA A 50 6.36 6.73 17.45
N LYS A 51 7.58 7.07 17.04
CA LYS A 51 8.19 8.39 17.29
C LYS A 51 7.53 9.52 16.51
N VAL A 52 7.06 9.24 15.30
CA VAL A 52 6.49 10.24 14.38
C VAL A 52 4.97 10.20 14.29
N SER A 53 4.33 9.14 14.79
CA SER A 53 2.87 9.01 14.79
C SER A 53 2.34 8.24 15.99
N ASN A 54 1.29 8.78 16.61
CA ASN A 54 0.57 8.10 17.68
C ASN A 54 -0.11 6.79 17.24
N LEU A 55 -0.39 6.61 15.95
CA LEU A 55 -1.07 5.41 15.46
C LEU A 55 -0.22 4.15 15.68
N PHE A 56 1.11 4.31 15.68
CA PHE A 56 2.10 3.26 15.93
C PHE A 56 2.45 3.08 17.43
N HIS A 57 1.89 3.91 18.33
CA HIS A 57 2.12 3.73 19.76
C HIS A 57 1.42 2.49 20.31
N ARG A 58 2.14 1.74 21.16
CA ARG A 58 1.61 0.59 21.91
C ARG A 58 0.97 -0.49 21.01
N ILE A 59 1.46 -0.67 19.79
CA ILE A 59 0.98 -1.74 18.89
C ILE A 59 1.94 -2.94 18.80
N TRP A 60 3.18 -2.76 19.28
CA TRP A 60 4.24 -3.78 19.26
C TRP A 60 4.45 -4.40 20.65
N ASN A 61 5.53 -5.17 20.81
CA ASN A 61 5.93 -5.74 22.10
C ASN A 61 6.15 -4.62 23.14
N GLY A 62 5.64 -4.81 24.36
CA GLY A 62 5.92 -3.92 25.48
C GLY A 62 7.01 -4.50 26.35
N SER A 63 7.99 -3.68 26.76
CA SER A 63 9.04 -4.11 27.69
C SER A 63 8.41 -4.45 29.05
N MET A 64 8.13 -5.72 29.30
CA MET A 64 7.95 -6.26 30.65
C MET A 64 8.99 -7.33 30.93
N ALA A 65 9.43 -7.38 32.19
CA ALA A 65 10.12 -8.53 32.75
C ALA A 65 9.24 -9.76 32.51
N ILE A 66 9.79 -10.73 31.78
CA ILE A 66 9.12 -11.97 31.37
C ILE A 66 8.54 -12.67 32.62
N SER A 67 7.29 -13.12 32.51
CA SER A 67 6.66 -13.97 33.53
C SER A 67 7.54 -15.21 33.79
N PRO A 68 7.86 -15.56 35.05
CA PRO A 68 8.73 -16.71 35.38
C PRO A 68 8.15 -18.07 34.94
N ARG A 69 6.95 -18.11 34.35
CA ARG A 69 6.33 -19.30 33.76
C ARG A 69 6.77 -19.59 32.32
N CYS A 70 7.47 -18.68 31.64
CA CYS A 70 8.01 -18.95 30.31
C CYS A 70 9.37 -19.67 30.46
N MET A 71 9.39 -21.00 30.32
CA MET A 71 10.61 -21.84 30.44
C MET A 71 11.59 -21.67 29.27
N LEU A 72 11.31 -20.79 28.30
CA LEU A 72 12.20 -20.51 27.18
C LEU A 72 13.10 -19.33 27.58
N THR A 73 14.37 -19.65 27.83
CA THR A 73 15.46 -18.75 28.17
C THR A 73 15.80 -17.81 27.01
N LEU A 74 14.90 -16.88 26.67
CA LEU A 74 15.26 -15.73 25.84
C LEU A 74 16.12 -14.79 26.69
N SER A 75 17.41 -14.75 26.37
CA SER A 75 18.36 -13.78 26.89
C SER A 75 17.86 -12.35 26.65
N LYS A 76 17.49 -11.69 27.77
CA LYS A 76 17.77 -10.29 28.19
C LYS A 76 17.44 -9.15 27.20
N GLU A 77 16.69 -8.17 27.71
CA GLU A 77 16.71 -6.74 27.31
C GLU A 77 16.99 -6.45 25.83
N GLY A 78 15.94 -6.36 25.00
CA GLY A 78 16.06 -5.88 23.61
C GLY A 78 15.48 -6.78 22.52
N ALA A 79 14.85 -7.91 22.87
CA ALA A 79 14.18 -8.75 21.87
C ALA A 79 13.01 -8.00 21.19
N SER A 80 12.88 -8.15 19.87
CA SER A 80 11.80 -7.50 19.10
C SER A 80 10.44 -8.20 19.26
N PHE A 81 10.42 -9.38 19.90
CA PHE A 81 9.23 -10.18 20.16
C PHE A 81 9.18 -10.70 21.60
N SER A 82 8.00 -11.14 22.02
CA SER A 82 7.78 -11.87 23.26
C SER A 82 6.83 -13.04 23.00
N LEU A 83 7.03 -14.15 23.72
CA LEU A 83 6.11 -15.28 23.70
C LEU A 83 5.05 -15.05 24.78
N MET A 84 3.80 -14.93 24.36
CA MET A 84 2.65 -14.77 25.25
C MET A 84 1.93 -16.11 25.42
N GLY A 85 1.72 -16.54 26.67
CA GLY A 85 0.90 -17.71 26.98
C GLY A 85 -0.61 -17.38 26.98
N SER A 86 -0.97 -16.13 27.28
CA SER A 86 -2.35 -15.64 27.31
C SER A 86 -2.43 -14.14 26.99
N SER A 87 -3.58 -13.68 26.49
CA SER A 87 -3.83 -12.24 26.24
C SER A 87 -3.81 -11.39 27.52
N VAL A 88 -4.02 -11.99 28.68
CA VAL A 88 -3.94 -11.31 30.00
C VAL A 88 -2.51 -10.88 30.34
N GLU A 89 -1.52 -11.53 29.74
CA GLU A 89 -0.09 -11.21 29.94
C GLU A 89 0.34 -9.98 29.12
N ASP A 90 -0.56 -9.39 28.32
CA ASP A 90 -0.23 -8.21 27.53
C ASP A 90 0.06 -6.98 28.43
N PRO A 91 1.26 -6.37 28.34
CA PRO A 91 1.65 -5.24 29.18
C PRO A 91 0.77 -4.00 29.01
N PHE A 92 0.12 -3.87 27.85
CA PHE A 92 -0.76 -2.76 27.55
C PHE A 92 -2.25 -3.10 27.74
N LYS A 93 -2.57 -4.30 28.26
CA LYS A 93 -3.94 -4.80 28.48
C LYS A 93 -4.83 -4.66 27.24
N ARG A 94 -4.25 -4.87 26.06
CA ARG A 94 -4.92 -4.77 24.76
C ARG A 94 -5.80 -5.99 24.53
N HIS A 95 -6.80 -5.83 23.67
CA HIS A 95 -7.59 -6.95 23.16
C HIS A 95 -6.81 -7.73 22.09
N ILE A 96 -5.82 -8.50 22.54
CA ILE A 96 -5.04 -9.38 21.68
C ILE A 96 -5.86 -10.61 21.32
N ARG A 97 -5.97 -10.91 20.03
CA ARG A 97 -6.72 -12.05 19.51
C ARG A 97 -5.85 -12.91 18.60
N PRO A 98 -5.76 -14.23 18.82
CA PRO A 98 -5.17 -15.13 17.85
C PRO A 98 -5.99 -15.18 16.56
N LEU A 99 -5.30 -15.27 15.42
CA LEU A 99 -5.91 -15.37 14.09
C LEU A 99 -6.45 -16.78 13.86
N HIS A 100 -7.69 -17.02 14.29
CA HIS A 100 -8.42 -18.25 14.03
C HIS A 100 -9.21 -18.15 12.72
N LEU A 101 -9.18 -19.24 11.95
CA LEU A 101 -9.99 -19.40 10.75
C LEU A 101 -11.20 -20.27 11.04
N ASP A 102 -12.33 -19.95 10.39
CA ASP A 102 -13.45 -20.87 10.32
C ASP A 102 -13.04 -22.20 9.67
N LYS A 103 -13.68 -23.30 10.07
CA LYS A 103 -13.44 -24.62 9.46
C LYS A 103 -13.84 -24.61 7.98
N LYS A 104 -14.94 -23.94 7.60
CA LYS A 104 -15.38 -23.77 6.21
C LYS A 104 -14.33 -23.04 5.38
N TRP A 105 -13.70 -22.01 5.93
CA TRP A 105 -12.61 -21.29 5.24
C TRP A 105 -11.42 -22.23 5.00
N SER A 106 -11.01 -22.98 6.02
CA SER A 106 -9.87 -23.91 5.92
C SER A 106 -10.11 -24.99 4.85
N SER A 107 -11.30 -25.60 4.85
CA SER A 107 -11.70 -26.57 3.83
C SER A 107 -11.75 -25.96 2.43
N MET A 108 -12.24 -24.72 2.30
CA MET A 108 -12.30 -24.02 1.02
C MET A 108 -10.90 -23.69 0.48
N ILE A 109 -10.00 -23.17 1.32
CA ILE A 109 -8.61 -22.89 0.94
C ILE A 109 -7.94 -24.16 0.42
N GLN A 110 -8.12 -25.29 1.11
CA GLN A 110 -7.59 -26.59 0.67
C GLN A 110 -8.15 -26.99 -0.70
N ARG A 111 -9.47 -26.86 -0.90
CA ARG A 111 -10.14 -27.18 -2.17
C ARG A 111 -9.65 -26.29 -3.32
N LEU A 112 -9.61 -24.98 -3.12
CA LEU A 112 -9.15 -24.03 -4.13
C LEU A 112 -7.69 -24.30 -4.48
N SER A 113 -6.84 -24.56 -3.48
CA SER A 113 -5.42 -24.83 -3.71
C SER A 113 -5.16 -26.10 -4.52
N GLN A 114 -6.06 -27.09 -4.49
CA GLN A 114 -5.95 -28.30 -5.30
C GLN A 114 -6.08 -28.06 -6.80
N ARG A 115 -6.68 -26.94 -7.23
CA ARG A 115 -6.70 -26.55 -8.65
C ARG A 115 -5.32 -26.20 -9.19
N GLY A 116 -4.39 -25.83 -8.32
CA GLY A 116 -3.03 -25.52 -8.74
C GLY A 116 -2.99 -24.36 -9.73
N ARG A 117 -2.31 -24.56 -10.87
CA ARG A 117 -2.16 -23.53 -11.91
C ARG A 117 -3.50 -23.14 -12.57
N ASP A 118 -4.50 -24.02 -12.51
CA ASP A 118 -5.81 -23.79 -13.15
C ASP A 118 -6.75 -22.96 -12.24
N LEU A 119 -6.24 -22.48 -11.08
CA LEU A 119 -7.00 -21.61 -10.19
C LEU A 119 -7.06 -20.18 -10.73
N ASN A 120 -8.27 -19.70 -10.97
CA ASN A 120 -8.58 -18.30 -11.26
C ASN A 120 -9.78 -17.90 -10.40
N VAL A 121 -9.53 -17.42 -9.18
CA VAL A 121 -10.58 -17.21 -8.18
C VAL A 121 -10.83 -15.74 -7.90
N LEU A 122 -12.11 -15.35 -7.93
CA LEU A 122 -12.55 -14.03 -7.51
C LEU A 122 -13.18 -14.08 -6.12
N THR A 123 -12.66 -13.27 -5.20
CA THR A 123 -13.21 -13.10 -3.86
C THR A 123 -13.94 -11.77 -3.75
N CYS A 124 -15.22 -11.81 -3.38
CA CYS A 124 -16.07 -10.63 -3.22
C CYS A 124 -16.93 -10.70 -1.94
N GLY A 125 -17.59 -9.58 -1.59
CA GLY A 125 -18.44 -9.49 -0.41
C GLY A 125 -18.31 -8.17 0.35
N PRO A 126 -19.11 -7.98 1.42
CA PRO A 126 -19.18 -6.72 2.16
C PRO A 126 -17.84 -6.23 2.72
N GLY A 127 -17.73 -4.94 2.97
CA GLY A 127 -16.59 -4.38 3.71
C GLY A 127 -16.44 -5.03 5.08
N GLY A 128 -15.22 -5.36 5.51
CA GLY A 128 -14.97 -5.96 6.83
C GLY A 128 -15.33 -7.45 6.96
N SER A 129 -15.75 -8.13 5.89
CA SER A 129 -16.12 -9.57 5.96
C SER A 129 -14.94 -10.54 6.09
N GLY A 130 -13.71 -10.05 5.86
CA GLY A 130 -12.47 -10.83 5.97
C GLY A 130 -11.86 -11.29 4.64
N LYS A 131 -12.27 -10.71 3.49
CA LYS A 131 -11.72 -10.99 2.15
C LYS A 131 -10.20 -10.97 2.07
N SER A 132 -9.54 -9.89 2.52
CA SER A 132 -8.08 -9.75 2.47
C SER A 132 -7.38 -10.84 3.30
N THR A 133 -7.96 -11.21 4.45
CA THR A 133 -7.47 -12.32 5.28
C THR A 133 -7.59 -13.64 4.52
N PHE A 134 -8.74 -13.93 3.93
CA PHE A 134 -8.95 -15.16 3.15
C PHE A 134 -7.95 -15.26 1.97
N ASN A 135 -7.82 -14.19 1.20
CA ASN A 135 -6.91 -14.12 0.05
C ASN A 135 -5.45 -14.28 0.47
N ARG A 136 -5.00 -13.62 1.55
CA ARG A 136 -3.64 -13.80 2.09
C ARG A 136 -3.39 -15.23 2.57
N TYR A 137 -4.38 -15.87 3.18
CA TYR A 137 -4.26 -17.28 3.57
C TYR A 137 -4.19 -18.23 2.37
N LEU A 138 -5.01 -18.01 1.34
CA LEU A 138 -5.00 -18.78 0.11
C LEU A 138 -3.66 -18.63 -0.63
N LEU A 139 -3.21 -17.38 -0.80
CA LEU A 139 -1.91 -17.04 -1.37
C LEU A 139 -0.77 -17.78 -0.65
N ASN A 140 -0.69 -17.63 0.66
CA ASN A 140 0.35 -18.25 1.46
C ASN A 140 0.29 -19.79 1.40
N HIS A 141 -0.90 -20.37 1.32
CA HIS A 141 -1.06 -21.82 1.19
C HIS A 141 -0.59 -22.33 -0.18
N LEU A 142 -0.90 -21.61 -1.27
CA LEU A 142 -0.43 -21.92 -2.63
C LEU A 142 1.11 -21.84 -2.74
N LEU A 143 1.72 -20.82 -2.12
CA LEU A 143 3.17 -20.63 -2.11
C LEU A 143 3.94 -21.60 -1.19
N SER A 144 3.23 -22.48 -0.47
CA SER A 144 3.79 -23.37 0.55
C SER A 144 3.49 -24.87 0.31
N LEU A 145 3.19 -25.29 -0.92
CA LEU A 145 2.90 -26.70 -1.23
C LEU A 145 4.19 -27.54 -1.35
N GLN A 146 4.23 -28.77 -0.80
CA GLN A 146 5.45 -29.60 -0.75
C GLN A 146 5.98 -30.03 -2.13
N PRO A 147 7.31 -30.11 -2.31
CA PRO A 147 7.94 -30.68 -3.50
C PRO A 147 7.74 -32.19 -3.70
N GLU A 148 7.59 -32.99 -2.63
CA GLU A 148 7.75 -34.46 -2.71
C GLU A 148 6.53 -35.25 -3.22
N LYS A 149 5.42 -34.60 -3.58
CA LYS A 149 4.29 -35.25 -4.27
C LYS A 149 4.36 -35.08 -5.80
N ALA A 150 5.55 -34.81 -6.34
CA ALA A 150 5.78 -34.44 -7.73
C ALA A 150 6.18 -35.62 -8.62
N ASP A 151 5.28 -36.59 -8.79
CA ASP A 151 5.09 -37.24 -10.11
C ASP A 151 4.07 -36.44 -10.96
N ASN A 152 3.54 -35.33 -10.44
CA ASN A 152 2.68 -34.41 -11.16
C ASN A 152 3.51 -33.32 -11.84
N LYS A 153 3.53 -33.38 -13.17
CA LYS A 153 4.14 -32.49 -14.19
C LYS A 153 3.81 -30.97 -14.13
N ALA A 154 3.58 -30.38 -12.97
CA ALA A 154 3.52 -28.93 -12.86
C ALA A 154 4.07 -28.51 -11.50
N ARG A 155 5.32 -28.02 -11.48
CA ARG A 155 5.63 -26.94 -10.53
C ARG A 155 4.48 -25.95 -10.68
N HIS A 156 3.68 -25.72 -9.63
CA HIS A 156 2.94 -24.46 -9.55
C HIS A 156 3.99 -23.38 -9.87
N GLY A 157 3.68 -22.47 -10.80
CA GLY A 157 4.67 -21.52 -11.35
C GLY A 157 5.51 -20.84 -10.26
N ASP A 158 6.59 -20.16 -10.63
CA ASP A 158 7.51 -19.49 -9.71
C ASP A 158 6.86 -18.37 -8.83
N GLY A 159 5.53 -18.36 -8.70
CA GLY A 159 4.72 -17.54 -7.82
C GLY A 159 3.21 -17.70 -8.05
N VAL A 160 2.45 -16.73 -7.55
CA VAL A 160 1.00 -16.59 -7.67
C VAL A 160 0.72 -15.20 -8.23
N LEU A 161 -0.20 -15.10 -9.19
CA LEU A 161 -0.69 -13.81 -9.64
C LEU A 161 -1.75 -13.28 -8.68
N PHE A 162 -1.67 -11.99 -8.39
CA PHE A 162 -2.57 -11.30 -7.49
C PHE A 162 -3.08 -10.02 -8.16
N LEU A 163 -4.37 -10.00 -8.47
CA LEU A 163 -5.07 -8.85 -9.02
C LEU A 163 -5.88 -8.19 -7.90
N ASP A 164 -5.40 -7.06 -7.42
CA ASP A 164 -6.04 -6.32 -6.33
C ASP A 164 -6.81 -5.14 -6.90
N LEU A 165 -8.13 -5.20 -6.79
CA LEU A 165 -9.05 -4.20 -7.32
C LEU A 165 -9.65 -3.32 -6.22
N ASP A 166 -9.16 -3.41 -4.98
CA ASP A 166 -9.57 -2.56 -3.85
C ASP A 166 -8.58 -1.42 -3.62
N PRO A 167 -8.86 -0.19 -4.13
CA PRO A 167 -7.97 0.95 -3.91
C PRO A 167 -8.00 1.49 -2.48
N GLY A 168 -8.96 1.05 -1.65
CA GLY A 168 -9.14 1.53 -0.29
C GLY A 168 -8.25 0.82 0.73
N GLN A 169 -7.98 -0.47 0.55
CA GLN A 169 -7.12 -1.26 1.43
C GLN A 169 -6.25 -2.26 0.63
N PRO A 170 -5.41 -1.77 -0.30
CA PRO A 170 -4.53 -2.61 -1.10
C PRO A 170 -3.51 -3.35 -0.24
N GLU A 171 -3.11 -4.56 -0.67
CA GLU A 171 -2.14 -5.39 0.06
C GLU A 171 -0.68 -4.97 -0.20
N TYR A 172 -0.26 -4.83 -1.48
CA TYR A 172 1.15 -4.64 -1.89
C TYR A 172 1.46 -3.29 -2.56
N SER A 173 0.51 -2.35 -2.49
CA SER A 173 0.58 -1.05 -3.16
C SER A 173 0.09 0.04 -2.20
N PRO A 174 0.48 1.32 -2.37
CA PRO A 174 -0.12 2.42 -1.62
C PRO A 174 -1.62 2.60 -1.93
N ILE A 175 -2.31 3.29 -1.03
CA ILE A 175 -3.74 3.63 -1.17
C ILE A 175 -4.01 4.33 -2.51
N GLY A 176 -5.19 4.10 -3.08
CA GLY A 176 -5.61 4.71 -4.34
C GLY A 176 -5.06 4.02 -5.58
N HIS A 177 -4.66 2.75 -5.47
CA HIS A 177 -4.15 1.96 -6.59
C HIS A 177 -4.92 0.66 -6.77
N VAL A 178 -5.04 0.25 -8.02
CA VAL A 178 -5.36 -1.13 -8.43
C VAL A 178 -4.19 -1.69 -9.20
N TYR A 179 -3.89 -2.98 -9.05
CA TYR A 179 -2.68 -3.55 -9.65
C TYR A 179 -2.78 -5.04 -9.90
N LEU A 180 -1.97 -5.49 -10.85
CA LEU A 180 -1.63 -6.89 -11.09
C LEU A 180 -0.19 -7.14 -10.62
N ALA A 181 0.02 -8.13 -9.77
CA ALA A 181 1.33 -8.49 -9.23
C ALA A 181 1.63 -9.99 -9.40
N HIS A 182 2.92 -10.31 -9.50
CA HIS A 182 3.43 -11.67 -9.38
C HIS A 182 4.13 -11.83 -8.03
N ILE A 183 3.57 -12.64 -7.14
CA ILE A 183 4.03 -12.85 -5.77
C ILE A 183 4.75 -14.19 -5.65
N ARG A 184 5.97 -14.20 -5.10
CA ARG A 184 6.85 -15.38 -5.00
C ARG A 184 7.17 -15.78 -3.56
N SER A 185 6.69 -15.01 -2.58
CA SER A 185 7.02 -15.17 -1.16
C SER A 185 5.77 -15.05 -0.29
N PRO A 186 5.59 -15.94 0.71
CA PRO A 186 4.47 -15.82 1.65
C PRO A 186 4.50 -14.48 2.39
N THR A 187 3.34 -13.84 2.46
CA THR A 187 3.15 -12.56 3.15
C THR A 187 2.71 -12.79 4.58
N LEU A 188 3.60 -12.48 5.52
CA LEU A 188 3.45 -12.80 6.94
C LEU A 188 3.30 -11.54 7.80
N GLY A 189 2.36 -10.68 7.44
CA GLY A 189 2.05 -9.47 8.18
C GLY A 189 0.80 -8.77 7.65
N PRO A 190 0.40 -7.63 8.25
CA PRO A 190 -0.61 -6.74 7.69
C PRO A 190 -0.03 -5.83 6.58
N PRO A 191 -0.87 -5.19 5.73
CA PRO A 191 -0.41 -4.36 4.60
C PRO A 191 0.64 -3.29 4.93
N LEU A 192 0.56 -2.69 6.12
CA LEU A 192 1.54 -1.70 6.59
C LEU A 192 2.97 -2.25 6.73
N SER A 193 3.18 -3.57 6.66
CA SER A 193 4.51 -4.19 6.78
C SER A 193 5.16 -4.48 5.43
N HIS A 194 4.43 -4.26 4.33
CA HIS A 194 4.88 -4.47 2.96
C HIS A 194 4.10 -3.55 2.01
N PRO A 195 4.12 -2.21 2.26
CA PRO A 195 3.36 -1.26 1.45
C PRO A 195 3.88 -1.14 0.01
N VAL A 196 5.06 -1.72 -0.26
CA VAL A 196 5.67 -1.91 -1.58
C VAL A 196 6.16 -3.35 -1.67
N LEU A 197 5.91 -3.98 -2.80
CA LEU A 197 6.41 -5.33 -3.08
C LEU A 197 7.93 -5.30 -3.38
N CYS A 198 8.70 -5.97 -2.54
CA CYS A 198 10.15 -6.07 -2.70
C CYS A 198 10.51 -7.00 -3.88
N PRO A 199 11.60 -6.74 -4.63
CA PRO A 199 12.00 -7.57 -5.77
C PRO A 199 12.19 -9.05 -5.43
N GLU A 200 12.71 -9.35 -4.24
CA GLU A 200 12.85 -10.72 -3.73
C GLU A 200 11.50 -11.43 -3.50
N ASP A 201 10.47 -10.68 -3.12
CA ASP A 201 9.16 -11.23 -2.78
C ASP A 201 8.20 -11.26 -3.98
N GLY A 202 8.46 -10.46 -5.01
CA GLY A 202 7.63 -10.41 -6.20
C GLY A 202 7.93 -9.24 -7.14
N SER A 203 6.98 -8.93 -8.01
CA SER A 203 7.01 -7.75 -8.87
C SER A 203 5.60 -7.29 -9.19
N ILE A 204 5.38 -5.96 -9.14
CA ILE A 204 4.18 -5.35 -9.72
C ILE A 204 4.34 -5.41 -11.24
N ILE A 205 3.40 -6.06 -11.93
CA ILE A 205 3.39 -6.17 -13.39
C ILE A 205 2.84 -4.88 -13.99
N ARG A 206 1.70 -4.42 -13.50
CA ARG A 206 1.07 -3.16 -13.90
C ARG A 206 0.21 -2.62 -12.76
N ALA A 207 0.21 -1.31 -12.59
CA ALA A 207 -0.60 -0.63 -11.59
C ALA A 207 -1.20 0.66 -12.16
N HIS A 208 -2.40 1.01 -11.70
CA HIS A 208 -3.10 2.24 -12.07
C HIS A 208 -3.48 3.04 -10.85
N HIS A 209 -3.29 4.36 -10.94
CA HIS A 209 -3.73 5.28 -9.91
C HIS A 209 -5.19 5.65 -10.12
N ILE A 210 -6.05 5.28 -9.17
CA ILE A 210 -7.47 5.66 -9.16
C ILE A 210 -7.64 7.09 -8.63
N GLY A 211 -6.73 7.55 -7.77
CA GLY A 211 -6.84 8.88 -7.17
C GLY A 211 -7.79 8.97 -5.98
N SER A 212 -8.47 7.89 -5.58
CA SER A 212 -9.29 7.86 -4.36
C SER A 212 -9.17 6.50 -3.64
N SER A 213 -9.51 6.47 -2.35
CA SER A 213 -9.69 5.25 -1.56
C SER A 213 -11.01 4.52 -1.82
N SER A 214 -11.87 5.05 -2.70
CA SER A 214 -13.19 4.50 -3.02
C SER A 214 -13.40 4.46 -4.54
N PRO A 215 -13.74 3.29 -5.12
CA PRO A 215 -14.11 3.18 -6.53
C PRO A 215 -15.35 4.02 -6.93
N LYS A 216 -16.16 4.43 -5.95
CA LYS A 216 -17.39 5.21 -6.21
C LYS A 216 -17.11 6.63 -6.67
N ASP A 217 -15.94 7.16 -6.33
CA ASP A 217 -15.65 8.58 -6.47
C ASP A 217 -15.40 8.94 -7.94
N ASP A 218 -14.83 8.01 -8.71
CA ASP A 218 -14.86 7.99 -10.18
C ASP A 218 -14.99 6.54 -10.68
N SER A 219 -16.23 6.09 -10.82
CA SER A 219 -16.52 4.71 -11.23
C SER A 219 -16.11 4.42 -12.67
N LYS A 220 -16.16 5.42 -13.56
CA LYS A 220 -15.76 5.28 -14.97
C LYS A 220 -14.26 5.00 -15.08
N HIS A 221 -13.44 5.85 -14.45
CA HIS A 221 -11.99 5.67 -14.45
C HIS A 221 -11.59 4.35 -13.78
N TYR A 222 -12.24 4.00 -12.67
CA TYR A 222 -12.03 2.71 -12.01
C TYR A 222 -12.28 1.52 -12.96
N VAL A 223 -13.41 1.51 -13.66
CA VAL A 223 -13.72 0.46 -14.64
C VAL A 223 -12.67 0.41 -15.74
N GLN A 224 -12.27 1.56 -16.31
CA GLN A 224 -11.24 1.60 -17.35
C GLN A 224 -9.91 1.00 -16.88
N CYS A 225 -9.47 1.35 -15.67
CA CYS A 225 -8.23 0.83 -15.09
C CYS A 225 -8.30 -0.68 -14.83
N THR A 226 -9.40 -1.14 -14.25
CA THR A 226 -9.58 -2.58 -13.95
C THR A 226 -9.71 -3.42 -15.21
N MET A 227 -10.45 -2.95 -16.21
CA MET A 227 -10.53 -3.61 -17.53
C MET A 227 -9.18 -3.66 -18.22
N ASN A 228 -8.40 -2.59 -18.15
CA ASN A 228 -7.05 -2.60 -18.71
C ASN A 228 -6.17 -3.66 -18.04
N LEU A 229 -6.19 -3.79 -16.71
CA LEU A 229 -5.41 -4.84 -16.02
C LEU A 229 -5.85 -6.25 -16.42
N LEU A 230 -7.16 -6.48 -16.57
CA LEU A 230 -7.70 -7.75 -17.01
C LEU A 230 -7.31 -8.07 -18.46
N ARG A 231 -7.44 -7.09 -19.36
CA ARG A 231 -7.00 -7.22 -20.76
C ARG A 231 -5.52 -7.53 -20.82
N TYR A 232 -4.71 -6.75 -20.12
CA TYR A 232 -3.27 -6.89 -20.07
C TYR A 232 -2.84 -8.27 -19.58
N TYR A 233 -3.53 -8.78 -18.55
CA TYR A 233 -3.34 -10.15 -18.10
C TYR A 233 -3.61 -11.16 -19.22
N HIS A 234 -4.80 -11.11 -19.83
CA HIS A 234 -5.23 -12.10 -20.81
C HIS A 234 -4.46 -12.05 -22.14
N THR A 235 -4.15 -10.85 -22.64
CA THR A 235 -3.54 -10.71 -23.98
C THR A 235 -2.02 -10.73 -23.97
N SER A 236 -1.39 -10.19 -22.93
CA SER A 236 0.06 -9.93 -22.93
C SER A 236 0.83 -10.80 -21.93
N MET A 237 0.17 -11.24 -20.86
CA MET A 237 0.84 -11.87 -19.72
C MET A 237 0.42 -13.34 -19.51
N HIS A 238 -0.68 -13.78 -20.14
CA HIS A 238 -1.24 -15.10 -19.92
C HIS A 238 -0.28 -16.21 -20.34
N GLU A 239 0.46 -16.05 -21.44
CA GLU A 239 1.46 -17.04 -21.86
C GLU A 239 2.64 -17.10 -20.87
N THR A 240 3.21 -15.94 -20.54
CA THR A 240 4.33 -15.77 -19.60
C THR A 240 4.01 -16.37 -18.23
N TYR A 241 2.79 -16.18 -17.74
CA TYR A 241 2.35 -16.63 -16.42
C TYR A 241 1.32 -17.76 -16.49
N SER A 242 1.29 -18.53 -17.59
CA SER A 242 0.33 -19.63 -17.83
C SER A 242 0.37 -20.75 -16.79
N ARG A 243 1.41 -20.77 -15.95
CA ARG A 243 1.60 -21.73 -14.85
C ARG A 243 1.27 -21.17 -13.47
N CYS A 244 0.91 -19.90 -13.37
CA CYS A 244 0.65 -19.23 -12.11
C CYS A 244 -0.85 -19.16 -11.83
N PRO A 245 -1.34 -19.60 -10.66
CA PRO A 245 -2.71 -19.35 -10.25
C PRO A 245 -2.98 -17.84 -10.11
N LEU A 246 -4.22 -17.43 -10.33
CA LEU A 246 -4.69 -16.05 -10.18
C LEU A 246 -5.67 -15.92 -9.01
N ILE A 247 -5.38 -14.99 -8.11
CA ILE A 247 -6.29 -14.53 -7.05
C ILE A 247 -6.74 -13.11 -7.38
N ILE A 248 -8.05 -12.88 -7.43
CA ILE A 248 -8.67 -11.58 -7.70
C ILE A 248 -9.39 -11.09 -6.43
N ASN A 249 -8.97 -9.95 -5.90
CA ASN A 249 -9.61 -9.29 -4.76
C ASN A 249 -10.54 -8.17 -5.25
N TYR A 250 -11.85 -8.32 -5.02
CA TYR A 250 -12.84 -7.28 -5.35
C TYR A 250 -13.14 -6.39 -4.13
N PRO A 251 -13.34 -5.06 -4.31
CA PRO A 251 -13.61 -4.15 -3.19
C PRO A 251 -14.94 -4.46 -2.49
N GLY A 252 -15.12 -3.89 -1.31
CA GLY A 252 -16.39 -3.96 -0.57
C GLY A 252 -17.58 -3.22 -1.21
N TRP A 253 -17.43 -2.70 -2.43
CA TRP A 253 -18.48 -1.99 -3.16
C TRP A 253 -19.31 -2.96 -4.00
N ILE A 254 -20.27 -3.61 -3.35
CA ILE A 254 -21.06 -4.71 -3.92
C ILE A 254 -22.54 -4.36 -4.14
N PHE A 255 -22.88 -3.06 -4.21
CA PHE A 255 -24.24 -2.56 -4.43
C PHE A 255 -24.26 -1.51 -5.54
N GLY A 256 -25.41 -1.35 -6.21
CA GLY A 256 -25.59 -0.38 -7.30
C GLY A 256 -24.61 -0.66 -8.46
N GLN A 257 -23.94 0.38 -8.96
CA GLN A 257 -22.92 0.23 -10.03
C GLN A 257 -21.81 -0.76 -9.65
N GLY A 258 -21.45 -0.87 -8.37
CA GLY A 258 -20.44 -1.83 -7.91
C GLY A 258 -20.88 -3.28 -8.07
N LEU A 259 -22.19 -3.57 -7.98
CA LEU A 259 -22.74 -4.89 -8.30
C LEU A 259 -22.75 -5.14 -9.81
N GLU A 260 -23.14 -4.12 -10.59
CA GLU A 260 -23.17 -4.20 -12.05
C GLU A 260 -21.79 -4.49 -12.65
N ILE A 261 -20.75 -3.82 -12.14
CA ILE A 261 -19.35 -4.06 -12.55
C ILE A 261 -18.93 -5.48 -12.17
N LEU A 262 -19.30 -5.94 -10.97
CA LEU A 262 -18.96 -7.28 -10.51
C LEU A 262 -19.66 -8.37 -11.32
N THR A 263 -20.95 -8.24 -11.65
CA THR A 263 -21.65 -9.21 -12.51
C THR A 263 -21.00 -9.27 -13.89
N ARG A 264 -20.67 -8.11 -14.45
CA ARG A 264 -19.94 -7.98 -15.70
C ARG A 264 -18.58 -8.70 -15.65
N PHE A 265 -17.82 -8.61 -14.55
CA PHE A 265 -16.57 -9.38 -14.39
C PHE A 265 -16.82 -10.89 -14.36
N LEU A 266 -17.90 -11.35 -13.73
CA LEU A 266 -18.23 -12.78 -13.70
C LEU A 266 -18.61 -13.33 -15.08
N GLU A 267 -19.17 -12.50 -15.96
CA GLU A 267 -19.48 -12.86 -17.37
C GLU A 267 -18.22 -12.83 -18.23
N ALA A 268 -17.37 -11.83 -18.02
CA ALA A 268 -16.14 -11.62 -18.79
C ALA A 268 -15.10 -12.69 -18.50
N LEU A 269 -14.86 -12.93 -17.21
CA LEU A 269 -13.67 -13.63 -16.76
C LEU A 269 -13.91 -15.12 -16.78
N ARG A 270 -12.95 -15.86 -17.34
CA ARG A 270 -12.88 -17.32 -17.26
C ARG A 270 -12.45 -17.75 -15.86
N LEU A 271 -13.31 -17.49 -14.86
CA LEU A 271 -13.06 -17.80 -13.46
C LEU A 271 -13.23 -19.29 -13.19
N SER A 272 -12.34 -19.86 -12.39
CA SER A 272 -12.49 -21.22 -11.86
C SER A 272 -13.47 -21.28 -10.69
N ASP A 273 -13.58 -20.18 -9.92
CA ASP A 273 -14.41 -20.06 -8.73
C ASP A 273 -14.76 -18.61 -8.39
N VAL A 274 -15.91 -18.43 -7.76
CA VAL A 274 -16.28 -17.21 -7.04
C VAL A 274 -16.46 -17.55 -5.56
N VAL A 275 -15.81 -16.76 -4.69
CA VAL A 275 -15.98 -16.85 -3.23
C VAL A 275 -16.65 -15.58 -2.74
N TYR A 276 -17.91 -15.71 -2.32
CA TYR A 276 -18.69 -14.66 -1.68
C TYR A 276 -18.58 -14.79 -0.16
N MET A 277 -17.93 -13.80 0.47
CA MET A 277 -17.60 -13.79 1.90
C MET A 277 -18.77 -13.30 2.76
N SER A 278 -19.96 -13.86 2.56
CA SER A 278 -21.12 -13.65 3.43
C SER A 278 -22.18 -14.74 3.22
N GLU A 279 -22.61 -15.41 4.30
CA GLU A 279 -23.74 -16.34 4.26
C GLU A 279 -25.09 -15.64 4.50
N THR A 280 -25.07 -14.53 5.24
CA THR A 280 -26.24 -13.74 5.63
C THR A 280 -26.33 -12.41 4.89
N GLY A 281 -25.55 -12.24 3.82
CA GLY A 281 -25.55 -11.02 3.01
C GLY A 281 -26.86 -10.85 2.25
N PRO A 282 -27.19 -9.62 1.79
CA PRO A 282 -28.46 -9.36 1.12
C PRO A 282 -28.65 -10.22 -0.12
N GLU A 283 -29.83 -10.85 -0.26
CA GLU A 283 -30.15 -11.62 -1.46
C GLU A 283 -30.15 -10.77 -2.73
N GLU A 284 -30.42 -9.47 -2.61
CA GLU A 284 -30.30 -8.50 -3.71
C GLU A 284 -28.89 -8.45 -4.32
N VAL A 285 -27.86 -8.83 -3.56
CA VAL A 285 -26.48 -8.95 -4.05
C VAL A 285 -26.17 -10.40 -4.42
N ALA A 286 -26.43 -11.34 -3.52
CA ALA A 286 -26.04 -12.73 -3.73
C ALA A 286 -26.82 -13.42 -4.87
N GLY A 287 -28.10 -13.08 -5.05
CA GLY A 287 -28.98 -13.64 -6.08
C GLY A 287 -28.50 -13.38 -7.50
N PRO A 288 -28.29 -12.10 -7.91
CA PRO A 288 -27.72 -11.78 -9.22
C PRO A 288 -26.37 -12.44 -9.47
N LEU A 289 -25.46 -12.42 -8.49
CA LEU A 289 -24.14 -13.06 -8.63
C LEU A 289 -24.24 -14.58 -8.82
N LYS A 290 -25.11 -15.26 -8.06
CA LYS A 290 -25.36 -16.70 -8.23
C LYS A 290 -25.97 -17.01 -9.60
N SER A 291 -26.88 -16.17 -10.08
CA SER A 291 -27.50 -16.32 -11.40
C SER A 291 -26.46 -16.26 -12.50
N VAL A 292 -25.63 -15.21 -12.51
CA VAL A 292 -24.57 -15.01 -13.50
C VAL A 292 -23.50 -16.11 -13.42
N ALA A 293 -23.06 -16.48 -12.21
CA ALA A 293 -22.12 -17.57 -12.03
C ALA A 293 -22.67 -18.90 -12.56
N SER A 294 -23.95 -19.19 -12.34
CA SER A 294 -24.61 -20.39 -12.87
C SER A 294 -24.66 -20.40 -14.40
N GLN A 295 -25.04 -19.28 -15.02
CA GLN A 295 -25.08 -19.13 -16.48
C GLN A 295 -23.70 -19.34 -17.10
N SER A 296 -22.66 -18.78 -16.47
CA SER A 296 -21.26 -18.92 -16.88
C SER A 296 -20.60 -20.23 -16.42
N ARG A 297 -21.35 -21.13 -15.76
CA ARG A 297 -20.89 -22.42 -15.22
C ARG A 297 -19.73 -22.32 -14.23
N ILE A 298 -19.69 -21.23 -13.47
CA ILE A 298 -18.67 -20.96 -12.45
C ILE A 298 -19.18 -21.43 -11.07
N PRO A 299 -18.42 -22.29 -10.36
CA PRO A 299 -18.72 -22.63 -8.97
C PRO A 299 -18.78 -21.39 -8.07
N PHE A 300 -19.93 -21.20 -7.41
CA PHE A 300 -20.18 -20.09 -6.49
C PHE A 300 -20.21 -20.59 -5.04
N TRP A 301 -19.31 -20.07 -4.22
CA TRP A 301 -19.13 -20.49 -2.83
C TRP A 301 -19.49 -19.36 -1.87
N THR A 302 -20.35 -19.63 -0.90
CA THR A 302 -20.62 -18.71 0.22
C THR A 302 -19.83 -19.15 1.45
N LEU A 303 -19.11 -18.21 2.08
CA LEU A 303 -18.38 -18.45 3.33
C LEU A 303 -18.87 -17.50 4.43
N PRO A 304 -18.84 -17.91 5.71
CA PRO A 304 -19.25 -17.05 6.81
C PRO A 304 -18.29 -15.88 6.94
N SER A 305 -18.82 -14.67 7.14
CA SER A 305 -17.99 -13.50 7.43
C SER A 305 -17.42 -13.57 8.85
N GLN A 306 -16.19 -13.09 9.05
CA GLN A 306 -15.56 -12.98 10.37
C GLN A 306 -15.13 -11.53 10.64
N PRO A 307 -16.08 -10.61 10.93
CA PRO A 307 -15.76 -9.23 11.26
C PRO A 307 -15.00 -9.14 12.59
N THR A 308 -14.15 -8.12 12.72
CA THR A 308 -13.42 -7.86 13.96
C THR A 308 -14.33 -7.17 14.98
N GLU A 309 -14.69 -7.85 16.07
CA GLU A 309 -15.56 -7.27 17.11
C GLU A 309 -14.90 -6.12 17.89
N TYR A 310 -13.59 -6.17 18.13
CA TYR A 310 -12.82 -5.12 18.81
C TYR A 310 -11.69 -4.62 17.92
N ALA A 311 -11.99 -3.68 17.03
CA ALA A 311 -10.99 -3.01 16.22
C ALA A 311 -10.29 -1.92 17.06
N THR A 312 -8.98 -2.02 17.23
CA THR A 312 -8.19 -0.98 17.93
C THR A 312 -7.93 0.25 17.04
N ARG A 313 -8.18 0.15 15.73
CA ARG A 313 -8.02 1.21 14.75
C ARG A 313 -9.19 1.21 13.77
N SER A 314 -9.66 2.39 13.41
CA SER A 314 -10.64 2.55 12.34
C SER A 314 -10.03 2.24 10.96
N ARG A 315 -10.86 2.01 9.93
CA ARG A 315 -10.36 1.80 8.56
C ARG A 315 -9.58 3.01 8.04
N GLY A 316 -10.02 4.23 8.38
CA GLY A 316 -9.30 5.46 8.06
C GLY A 316 -7.91 5.50 8.70
N GLN A 317 -7.82 5.15 9.98
CA GLN A 317 -6.54 5.08 10.68
C GLN A 317 -5.61 4.00 10.10
N LEU A 318 -6.13 2.84 9.71
CA LEU A 318 -5.33 1.79 9.06
C LEU A 318 -4.75 2.26 7.71
N ARG A 319 -5.55 2.99 6.90
CA ARG A 319 -5.07 3.61 5.65
C ARG A 319 -3.96 4.62 5.93
N GLN A 320 -4.13 5.46 6.95
CA GLN A 320 -3.12 6.43 7.36
C GLN A 320 -1.83 5.74 7.84
N MET A 321 -1.94 4.65 8.60
CA MET A 321 -0.78 3.84 9.01
C MET A 321 -0.04 3.23 7.81
N GLN A 322 -0.77 2.74 6.81
CA GLN A 322 -0.18 2.22 5.58
C GLN A 322 0.53 3.31 4.77
N MET A 323 -0.06 4.51 4.66
CA MET A 323 0.56 5.65 3.99
C MET A 323 1.81 6.15 4.72
N LEU A 324 1.76 6.25 6.05
CA LEU A 324 2.93 6.52 6.89
C LEU A 324 4.03 5.48 6.64
N SER A 325 3.67 4.19 6.70
CA SER A 325 4.63 3.11 6.42
C SER A 325 5.24 3.25 5.02
N TYR A 326 4.43 3.51 3.99
CA TYR A 326 4.89 3.70 2.61
C TYR A 326 5.94 4.82 2.51
N PHE A 327 5.63 6.04 2.97
CA PHE A 327 6.53 7.19 2.82
C PHE A 327 7.79 7.15 3.70
N HIS A 328 7.76 6.43 4.82
CA HIS A 328 8.92 6.22 5.69
C HIS A 328 9.77 5.01 5.30
N MET A 329 9.31 4.20 4.35
CA MET A 329 10.04 3.06 3.83
C MET A 329 11.23 3.53 2.98
N GLN A 330 12.42 3.02 3.27
CA GLN A 330 13.66 3.34 2.59
C GLN A 330 14.40 2.06 2.19
N GLU A 331 14.93 2.08 0.97
CA GLU A 331 15.79 1.00 0.47
C GLU A 331 17.20 1.19 1.03
N SER A 332 17.72 0.22 1.78
CA SER A 332 19.09 0.30 2.27
C SER A 332 20.05 0.11 1.10
N ARG A 333 20.93 1.09 0.87
CA ARG A 333 21.95 1.01 -0.19
C ARG A 333 23.15 0.15 0.21
N HIS A 334 23.26 -0.26 1.48
CA HIS A 334 24.33 -1.14 1.97
C HIS A 334 23.85 -1.99 3.16
N PRO A 335 24.24 -3.27 3.27
CA PRO A 335 24.03 -4.08 4.46
C PRO A 335 24.92 -3.54 5.59
N THR A 336 24.41 -2.60 6.38
CA THR A 336 25.14 -2.08 7.53
C THR A 336 25.09 -3.10 8.67
N ASN A 337 26.23 -3.77 8.90
CA ASN A 337 26.64 -4.39 10.16
C ASN A 337 25.60 -5.26 10.90
N ALA A 338 25.38 -6.47 10.40
CA ALA A 338 25.11 -7.64 11.24
C ALA A 338 25.61 -8.88 10.50
N PHE A 339 26.66 -9.50 11.02
CA PHE A 339 27.23 -10.81 10.64
C PHE A 339 27.18 -11.19 9.16
N VAL A 340 28.32 -10.97 8.49
CA VAL A 340 28.64 -11.52 7.17
C VAL A 340 28.70 -13.04 7.27
N TYR A 341 27.61 -13.72 6.92
CA TYR A 341 27.65 -15.01 6.24
C TYR A 341 26.54 -15.01 5.18
N GLU A 342 26.97 -15.34 3.95
CA GLU A 342 26.20 -15.56 2.72
C GLU A 342 25.92 -14.37 1.77
N GLU A 343 26.59 -14.49 0.62
CA GLU A 343 26.39 -13.77 -0.63
C GLU A 343 24.99 -14.02 -1.20
N ARG A 344 23.98 -13.29 -0.72
CA ARG A 344 22.84 -12.89 -1.54
C ARG A 344 22.57 -11.42 -1.27
N SER A 345 22.65 -10.61 -2.32
CA SER A 345 22.31 -9.18 -2.31
C SER A 345 20.81 -9.02 -1.99
N SER A 346 20.41 -9.15 -0.73
CA SER A 346 19.07 -8.83 -0.28
C SER A 346 18.95 -7.32 -0.17
N THR A 347 18.02 -6.74 -0.92
CA THR A 347 17.64 -5.34 -0.77
C THR A 347 16.91 -5.17 0.55
N SER A 348 17.65 -4.90 1.63
CA SER A 348 17.03 -4.73 2.94
C SER A 348 16.24 -3.42 2.99
N VAL A 349 14.91 -3.56 3.10
CA VAL A 349 14.02 -2.44 3.39
C VAL A 349 14.08 -2.12 4.89
N HIS A 350 14.13 -0.82 5.20
CA HIS A 350 14.03 -0.29 6.56
C HIS A 350 13.06 0.89 6.62
N TRP A 351 12.47 1.13 7.78
CA TRP A 351 11.62 2.28 8.04
C TRP A 351 12.38 3.32 8.86
N SER A 352 12.49 4.53 8.31
CA SER A 352 13.11 5.64 9.02
C SER A 352 12.07 6.34 9.88
N ALA A 353 12.36 6.55 11.17
CA ALA A 353 11.54 7.41 12.03
C ALA A 353 11.93 8.90 11.94
N THR A 354 12.55 9.31 10.84
CA THR A 354 12.90 10.70 10.58
C THR A 354 11.68 11.40 10.00
N PRO A 355 11.18 12.49 10.61
CA PRO A 355 10.06 13.23 10.05
C PRO A 355 10.28 13.59 8.58
N LEU A 356 9.25 13.50 7.75
CA LEU A 356 9.36 13.70 6.30
C LEU A 356 9.93 15.07 5.94
N CYS A 357 9.66 16.12 6.73
CA CYS A 357 10.26 17.44 6.54
C CYS A 357 11.80 17.48 6.68
N HIS A 358 12.39 16.50 7.37
CA HIS A 358 13.85 16.32 7.50
C HIS A 358 14.41 15.25 6.54
N THR A 359 13.54 14.50 5.88
CA THR A 359 13.94 13.48 4.91
C THR A 359 14.47 14.15 3.65
N ARG A 360 15.51 13.58 3.04
CA ARG A 360 16.11 14.10 1.81
C ARG A 360 15.12 13.94 0.65
N ALA A 361 14.65 15.06 0.09
CA ALA A 361 13.81 15.07 -1.09
C ALA A 361 14.62 14.92 -2.38
N VAL A 362 13.98 14.37 -3.41
CA VAL A 362 14.44 14.34 -4.80
C VAL A 362 14.04 15.67 -5.44
N LYS A 363 15.03 16.42 -5.91
CA LYS A 363 14.79 17.66 -6.64
C LYS A 363 14.59 17.35 -8.12
N VAL A 364 13.47 17.77 -8.69
CA VAL A 364 13.11 17.53 -10.09
C VAL A 364 12.76 18.85 -10.75
N ASN A 365 13.50 19.21 -11.80
CA ASN A 365 13.21 20.42 -12.57
C ASN A 365 11.95 20.20 -13.42
N TYR A 366 11.02 21.15 -13.40
CA TYR A 366 9.82 21.10 -14.24
C TYR A 366 9.92 22.00 -15.48
N SER A 367 11.01 22.74 -15.61
CA SER A 367 11.29 23.61 -16.76
C SER A 367 12.79 23.61 -17.08
N GLY A 368 13.15 24.25 -18.19
CA GLY A 368 14.52 24.36 -18.68
C GLY A 368 15.07 23.10 -19.38
N SER A 369 16.36 23.13 -19.73
CA SER A 369 17.04 22.07 -20.50
C SER A 369 17.19 20.73 -19.78
N SER A 370 16.94 20.70 -18.48
CA SER A 370 17.06 19.53 -17.61
C SER A 370 15.72 19.12 -17.00
N GLN A 371 14.63 19.47 -17.67
CA GLN A 371 13.27 19.13 -17.27
C GLN A 371 13.14 17.60 -17.06
N GLY A 372 12.79 17.20 -15.84
CA GLY A 372 12.70 15.80 -15.40
C GLY A 372 11.28 15.23 -15.41
N ILE A 373 10.25 16.07 -15.48
CA ILE A 373 8.86 15.68 -15.67
C ILE A 373 8.27 16.40 -16.88
N LEU A 374 7.40 15.73 -17.64
CA LEU A 374 6.67 16.35 -18.75
C LEU A 374 5.69 17.40 -18.23
N GLY A 375 4.99 17.09 -17.14
CA GLY A 375 4.00 17.98 -16.56
C GLY A 375 3.34 17.45 -15.30
N VAL A 376 2.44 18.26 -14.77
CA VAL A 376 1.54 17.97 -13.67
C VAL A 376 0.11 17.95 -14.18
N MET A 377 -0.74 17.15 -13.56
CA MET A 377 -2.15 17.02 -13.88
C MET A 377 -2.95 16.92 -12.58
N ILE A 378 -4.14 17.52 -12.56
CA ILE A 378 -5.12 17.33 -11.49
C ILE A 378 -6.29 16.61 -12.12
N ALA A 379 -6.56 15.39 -11.67
CA ALA A 379 -7.54 14.53 -12.29
C ALA A 379 -8.95 14.79 -11.75
N GLY A 380 -9.95 14.73 -12.64
CA GLY A 380 -11.38 14.75 -12.30
C GLY A 380 -12.06 16.11 -12.27
N PHE A 381 -11.33 17.20 -12.01
CA PHE A 381 -11.90 18.56 -12.06
C PHE A 381 -10.97 19.55 -12.78
N PRO A 382 -11.51 20.41 -13.66
CA PRO A 382 -10.75 21.52 -14.21
C PRO A 382 -10.53 22.57 -13.12
N TYR A 383 -9.28 22.96 -12.92
CA TYR A 383 -8.90 24.06 -12.04
C TYR A 383 -8.25 25.17 -12.84
N ASP A 384 -8.48 26.41 -12.40
CA ASP A 384 -7.79 27.55 -12.98
C ASP A 384 -6.29 27.44 -12.74
N LYS A 385 -5.52 27.81 -13.77
CA LYS A 385 -4.04 27.74 -13.78
C LYS A 385 -3.41 28.50 -12.61
N GLU A 386 -4.13 29.48 -12.06
CA GLU A 386 -3.68 30.32 -10.95
C GLU A 386 -3.65 29.57 -9.61
N HIS A 387 -4.41 28.49 -9.46
CA HIS A 387 -4.50 27.73 -8.20
C HIS A 387 -3.65 26.46 -8.21
N ILE A 388 -3.02 26.11 -9.34
CA ILE A 388 -2.30 24.84 -9.50
C ILE A 388 -1.13 24.73 -8.52
N LEU A 389 -0.42 25.82 -8.24
CA LEU A 389 0.66 25.82 -7.25
C LEU A 389 0.15 25.45 -5.86
N ASP A 390 -0.90 26.14 -5.40
CA ASP A 390 -1.49 25.90 -4.07
C ASP A 390 -2.11 24.50 -3.95
N LEU A 391 -2.63 23.97 -5.05
CA LEU A 391 -3.16 22.63 -5.13
C LEU A 391 -2.06 21.56 -5.11
N LEU A 392 -0.85 21.86 -5.55
CA LEU A 392 0.25 20.89 -5.56
C LEU A 392 1.09 20.94 -4.29
N ASP A 393 1.20 22.10 -3.63
CA ASP A 393 2.00 22.24 -2.43
C ASP A 393 1.45 21.37 -1.29
N GLY A 394 2.29 20.48 -0.74
CA GLY A 394 1.90 19.50 0.27
C GLY A 394 1.03 18.34 -0.23
N ALA A 395 0.73 18.25 -1.53
CA ALA A 395 -0.15 17.21 -2.07
C ALA A 395 0.56 15.87 -2.25
N ILE A 396 -0.22 14.79 -2.18
CA ILE A 396 0.17 13.47 -2.67
C ILE A 396 -0.17 13.40 -4.16
N VAL A 397 0.82 12.99 -4.96
CA VAL A 397 0.69 12.81 -6.41
C VAL A 397 1.15 11.41 -6.80
N ALA A 398 0.52 10.81 -7.81
CA ALA A 398 1.04 9.63 -8.46
C ALA A 398 2.11 9.99 -9.48
N VAL A 399 3.17 9.19 -9.53
CA VAL A 399 4.20 9.27 -10.57
C VAL A 399 3.79 8.30 -11.68
N VAL A 400 3.32 8.84 -12.80
CA VAL A 400 2.75 8.07 -13.91
C VAL A 400 3.70 8.10 -15.09
N ALA A 401 4.03 6.92 -15.62
CA ALA A 401 4.76 6.77 -16.87
C ALA A 401 3.78 6.82 -18.05
N ILE A 402 4.12 7.61 -19.06
CA ILE A 402 3.38 7.75 -20.32
C ILE A 402 4.15 7.00 -21.40
N GLU A 403 3.53 5.93 -21.89
CA GLU A 403 4.11 5.03 -22.90
C GLU A 403 3.89 5.59 -24.30
N HIS A 404 2.70 6.12 -24.57
CA HIS A 404 2.30 6.63 -25.88
C HIS A 404 1.49 7.93 -25.78
N ALA A 405 1.50 8.74 -26.85
CA ALA A 405 0.80 10.04 -26.89
C ALA A 405 -0.72 9.90 -26.71
N ASP A 406 -1.24 8.71 -27.03
CA ASP A 406 -2.67 8.38 -26.91
C ASP A 406 -3.13 8.23 -25.46
N ALA A 407 -2.23 8.35 -24.48
CA ALA A 407 -2.56 8.48 -23.07
C ALA A 407 -3.49 9.69 -22.76
N PHE A 408 -3.48 10.72 -23.60
CA PHE A 408 -4.30 11.94 -23.44
C PHE A 408 -5.57 11.93 -24.29
N LYS A 409 -5.76 10.90 -25.12
CA LYS A 409 -7.02 10.73 -25.85
C LYS A 409 -8.09 10.24 -24.87
N PRO A 410 -9.31 10.78 -24.92
CA PRO A 410 -10.41 10.25 -24.11
C PRO A 410 -10.64 8.79 -24.47
N VAL A 411 -10.78 7.95 -23.46
CA VAL A 411 -11.28 6.59 -23.64
C VAL A 411 -12.75 6.70 -24.02
N PRO A 412 -13.21 6.09 -25.13
CA PRO A 412 -14.62 6.09 -25.49
C PRO A 412 -15.50 5.65 -24.31
N ASP A 413 -16.62 6.35 -24.09
CA ASP A 413 -17.58 6.05 -23.02
C ASP A 413 -18.29 4.71 -23.24
N ASP A 414 -18.26 4.21 -24.47
CA ASP A 414 -18.60 2.83 -24.76
C ASP A 414 -17.57 1.97 -24.05
N VAL A 415 -17.97 1.46 -22.88
CA VAL A 415 -17.39 0.24 -22.33
C VAL A 415 -17.48 -0.75 -23.48
N GLU A 416 -16.42 -0.87 -24.29
CA GLU A 416 -16.28 -1.92 -25.28
C GLU A 416 -16.76 -3.15 -24.54
N SER A 417 -17.87 -3.71 -25.01
CA SER A 417 -18.62 -4.70 -24.26
C SER A 417 -17.61 -5.70 -23.73
N ILE A 418 -17.71 -6.08 -22.47
CA ILE A 418 -16.86 -7.13 -21.91
C ILE A 418 -16.80 -8.37 -22.82
N ASP A 419 -17.84 -8.59 -23.63
CA ASP A 419 -17.88 -9.54 -24.74
C ASP A 419 -16.77 -9.35 -25.80
N MET A 420 -16.45 -8.11 -26.19
CA MET A 420 -15.37 -7.76 -27.13
C MET A 420 -13.98 -8.08 -26.56
N LEU A 421 -13.81 -8.04 -25.23
CA LEU A 421 -12.55 -8.43 -24.55
C LEU A 421 -12.16 -9.89 -24.85
N PHE A 422 -13.10 -10.73 -25.32
CA PHE A 422 -12.89 -12.16 -25.59
C PHE A 422 -13.38 -12.66 -26.97
N ARG A 423 -14.00 -11.82 -27.81
CA ARG A 423 -14.46 -12.21 -29.17
C ARG A 423 -13.40 -12.13 -30.26
N ALA A 424 -12.28 -11.45 -30.03
CA ALA A 424 -11.22 -11.30 -31.03
C ALA A 424 -10.47 -12.60 -31.36
N GLU A 425 -10.73 -13.71 -30.65
CA GLU A 425 -10.13 -15.02 -30.93
C GLU A 425 -10.93 -15.89 -31.92
N GLU A 426 -12.18 -15.56 -32.26
CA GLU A 426 -13.05 -16.47 -33.05
C GLU A 426 -13.36 -16.01 -34.49
N ASP A 427 -13.02 -14.78 -34.92
CA ASP A 427 -13.48 -14.25 -36.22
C ASP A 427 -12.41 -13.67 -37.17
N SER A 428 -11.11 -13.87 -36.92
CA SER A 428 -10.06 -13.48 -37.88
C SER A 428 -9.76 -14.60 -38.88
N GLY A 429 -10.71 -14.83 -39.78
CA GLY A 429 -10.38 -15.29 -41.13
C GLY A 429 -9.48 -14.25 -41.80
N PHE A 430 -8.34 -14.72 -42.31
CA PHE A 430 -7.42 -14.03 -43.22
C PHE A 430 -8.05 -12.85 -43.98
N GLU A 431 -7.58 -11.63 -43.72
CA GLU A 431 -7.32 -10.60 -44.75
C GLU A 431 -6.46 -9.45 -44.16
N ASP A 432 -5.43 -9.08 -44.92
CA ASP A 432 -4.31 -8.21 -44.55
C ASP A 432 -4.73 -6.78 -44.16
N ALA A 433 -4.41 -6.39 -42.93
CA ALA A 433 -4.13 -5.00 -42.54
C ALA A 433 -3.11 -5.00 -41.39
N ALA A 434 -1.83 -5.21 -41.73
CA ALA A 434 -0.72 -5.09 -40.80
C ALA A 434 -0.48 -3.61 -40.44
N GLU A 435 -1.13 -3.13 -39.38
CA GLU A 435 -0.49 -2.17 -38.48
C GLU A 435 0.03 -2.97 -37.29
N GLU A 436 1.35 -2.98 -37.15
CA GLU A 436 2.08 -3.66 -36.08
C GLU A 436 1.66 -3.11 -34.72
N VAL A 437 0.74 -3.82 -34.04
CA VAL A 437 0.56 -3.72 -32.60
C VAL A 437 1.69 -4.54 -31.99
N GLU A 438 2.80 -3.87 -31.65
CA GLU A 438 3.90 -4.48 -30.89
C GLU A 438 3.33 -5.03 -29.57
N GLY A 439 3.28 -6.36 -29.47
CA GLY A 439 2.97 -7.05 -28.23
C GLY A 439 4.12 -6.89 -27.25
N ASP A 440 3.78 -6.67 -25.98
CA ASP A 440 4.69 -6.59 -24.83
C ASP A 440 5.40 -7.95 -24.57
N THR A 441 6.30 -8.34 -25.46
CA THR A 441 7.49 -9.11 -25.07
C THR A 441 8.52 -8.10 -24.59
N GLU A 442 8.89 -8.15 -23.30
CA GLU A 442 10.00 -7.40 -22.68
C GLU A 442 10.56 -6.28 -23.57
N GLU A 443 9.88 -5.12 -23.64
CA GLU A 443 10.36 -3.97 -24.43
C GLU A 443 11.85 -3.76 -24.13
N ALA A 444 12.70 -4.03 -25.12
CA ALA A 444 14.13 -4.04 -24.94
C ALA A 444 14.60 -2.65 -24.50
N THR A 445 15.50 -2.61 -23.52
CA THR A 445 16.11 -1.38 -23.04
C THR A 445 16.74 -0.64 -24.22
N LEU A 446 16.26 0.57 -24.53
CA LEU A 446 16.77 1.32 -25.66
C LEU A 446 18.15 1.90 -25.31
N PRO A 447 19.06 2.03 -26.30
CA PRO A 447 20.26 2.84 -26.11
C PRO A 447 19.88 4.25 -25.63
N ALA A 448 20.64 4.82 -24.68
CA ALA A 448 20.27 6.07 -24.01
C ALA A 448 19.93 7.23 -24.97
N ALA A 449 20.62 7.31 -26.12
CA ALA A 449 20.32 8.30 -27.15
C ALA A 449 18.95 8.08 -27.81
N ALA A 450 18.61 6.83 -28.17
CA ALA A 450 17.32 6.48 -28.77
C ALA A 450 16.16 6.70 -27.79
N ALA A 451 16.35 6.33 -26.51
CA ALA A 451 15.37 6.61 -25.45
C ALA A 451 15.12 8.11 -25.29
N ALA A 452 16.18 8.93 -25.34
CA ALA A 452 16.05 10.39 -25.29
C ALA A 452 15.30 10.96 -26.51
N THR A 453 15.57 10.44 -27.71
CA THR A 453 14.85 10.84 -28.93
C THR A 453 13.37 10.44 -28.88
N LYS A 454 13.04 9.20 -28.44
CA LYS A 454 11.65 8.74 -28.24
C LYS A 454 10.91 9.64 -27.25
N ARG A 455 11.56 9.97 -26.13
CA ARG A 455 11.02 10.93 -25.14
C ARG A 455 10.76 12.30 -25.75
N GLN A 456 11.72 12.85 -26.49
CA GLN A 456 11.56 14.16 -27.11
C GLN A 456 10.40 14.17 -28.12
N ALA A 457 10.32 13.17 -28.99
CA ALA A 457 9.22 13.03 -29.95
C ALA A 457 7.85 12.92 -29.26
N LEU A 458 7.78 12.15 -28.16
CA LEU A 458 6.57 12.03 -27.35
C LEU A 458 6.19 13.38 -26.70
N ALA A 459 7.16 14.12 -26.16
CA ALA A 459 6.91 15.45 -25.60
C ALA A 459 6.41 16.44 -26.65
N GLU A 460 6.97 16.42 -27.86
CA GLU A 460 6.55 17.26 -28.98
C GLU A 460 5.11 16.96 -29.41
N ARG A 461 4.72 15.68 -29.49
CA ARG A 461 3.34 15.27 -29.79
C ARG A 461 2.34 15.71 -28.71
N LEU A 462 2.79 15.86 -27.47
CA LEU A 462 1.96 16.22 -26.32
C LEU A 462 1.92 17.74 -26.06
N GLN A 463 2.69 18.54 -26.78
CA GLN A 463 2.66 20.02 -26.70
C GLN A 463 1.25 20.64 -26.75
N PRO A 464 0.28 20.16 -27.56
CA PRO A 464 -1.06 20.75 -27.60
C PRO A 464 -1.84 20.67 -26.27
N HIS A 465 -1.52 19.68 -25.43
CA HIS A 465 -2.15 19.46 -24.13
C HIS A 465 -1.45 20.20 -22.99
N LEU A 466 -0.28 20.79 -23.29
CA LEU A 466 0.61 21.40 -22.32
C LEU A 466 0.35 22.90 -22.22
N HIS A 467 0.03 23.35 -21.01
CA HIS A 467 -0.06 24.75 -20.68
C HIS A 467 0.90 25.08 -19.54
N ARG A 468 1.17 26.38 -19.34
CA ARG A 468 2.04 26.84 -18.26
C ARG A 468 1.29 27.77 -17.33
N THR A 469 1.54 27.62 -16.02
CA THR A 469 1.03 28.53 -14.98
C THR A 469 1.84 29.83 -14.94
N LYS A 470 1.47 30.77 -14.07
CA LYS A 470 2.24 32.01 -13.86
C LYS A 470 3.66 31.75 -13.37
N GLU A 471 3.86 30.63 -12.68
CA GLU A 471 5.13 30.16 -12.13
C GLU A 471 5.88 29.20 -13.06
N ASP A 472 5.47 29.14 -14.34
CA ASP A 472 6.07 28.29 -15.37
C ASP A 472 5.88 26.78 -15.13
N ILE A 473 4.93 26.39 -14.28
CA ILE A 473 4.64 24.97 -14.02
C ILE A 473 3.91 24.37 -15.24
N PRO A 474 4.43 23.28 -15.85
CA PRO A 474 3.79 22.59 -16.95
C PRO A 474 2.51 21.86 -16.51
N TYR A 475 1.35 22.43 -16.78
CA TYR A 475 0.04 21.85 -16.46
C TYR A 475 -0.60 21.21 -17.70
N LEU A 476 -0.92 19.92 -17.58
CA LEU A 476 -1.47 19.10 -18.65
C LEU A 476 -2.98 18.91 -18.50
N PHE A 477 -3.70 19.03 -19.62
CA PHE A 477 -5.12 18.67 -19.71
C PHE A 477 -5.29 17.44 -20.61
N SER A 478 -6.21 16.57 -20.23
CA SER A 478 -6.66 15.45 -21.07
C SER A 478 -8.16 15.61 -21.35
N GLY A 479 -8.59 15.19 -22.55
CA GLY A 479 -9.91 15.50 -23.10
C GLY A 479 -10.04 16.94 -23.61
N ASN A 480 -11.24 17.32 -24.07
CA ASN A 480 -11.55 18.68 -24.56
C ASN A 480 -11.59 19.72 -23.41
N GLY A 481 -10.53 19.81 -22.61
CA GLY A 481 -10.41 20.71 -21.45
C GLY A 481 -11.04 20.19 -20.15
N THR A 482 -11.42 18.91 -20.08
CA THR A 482 -12.18 18.33 -18.96
C THR A 482 -11.33 17.71 -17.84
N CYS A 483 -9.99 17.72 -17.97
CA CYS A 483 -9.07 17.04 -17.03
C CYS A 483 -9.42 15.55 -16.83
N ALA A 484 -9.85 14.89 -17.91
CA ALA A 484 -10.16 13.46 -17.90
C ALA A 484 -8.92 12.67 -17.48
N HIS A 485 -9.10 11.55 -16.78
CA HIS A 485 -7.98 10.69 -16.39
C HIS A 485 -7.17 10.23 -17.62
N LEU A 486 -5.90 9.89 -17.39
CA LEU A 486 -5.03 9.33 -18.43
C LEU A 486 -5.54 7.96 -18.85
N ASN A 487 -5.47 7.66 -20.15
CA ASN A 487 -5.87 6.37 -20.66
C ASN A 487 -4.95 5.26 -20.09
N PRO A 488 -5.52 4.27 -19.35
CA PRO A 488 -4.74 3.21 -18.70
C PRO A 488 -4.06 2.25 -19.69
N GLN A 489 -4.46 2.24 -20.97
CA GLN A 489 -3.80 1.44 -22.00
C GLN A 489 -2.42 1.95 -22.40
N HIS A 490 -2.16 3.25 -22.22
CA HIS A 490 -0.92 3.90 -22.65
C HIS A 490 -0.19 4.58 -21.50
N SER A 491 -0.57 4.26 -20.27
CA SER A 491 0.05 4.78 -19.06
C SER A 491 0.01 3.75 -17.94
N HIS A 492 0.88 3.90 -16.95
CA HIS A 492 0.85 3.12 -15.71
C HIS A 492 1.48 3.91 -14.55
N SER A 493 1.05 3.61 -13.32
CA SER A 493 1.58 4.23 -12.11
C SER A 493 2.82 3.49 -11.61
N LEU A 494 3.86 4.25 -11.27
CA LEU A 494 5.08 3.75 -10.60
C LEU A 494 4.96 3.82 -9.06
N GLY A 495 3.94 4.51 -8.54
CA GLY A 495 3.71 4.73 -7.12
C GLY A 495 3.35 6.17 -6.79
N LEU A 496 3.37 6.51 -5.51
CA LEU A 496 3.08 7.85 -4.99
C LEU A 496 4.35 8.63 -4.59
N ALA A 497 4.25 9.94 -4.71
CA ALA A 497 5.18 10.94 -4.20
C ALA A 497 4.43 12.00 -3.37
N LEU A 498 5.10 12.56 -2.38
CA LEU A 498 4.67 13.74 -1.63
C LEU A 498 5.41 14.95 -2.17
N VAL A 499 4.69 15.98 -2.59
CA VAL A 499 5.27 17.28 -2.94
C VAL A 499 5.59 18.00 -1.63
N ARG A 500 6.87 18.03 -1.25
CA ARG A 500 7.34 18.68 -0.03
C ARG A 500 7.38 20.20 -0.17
N GLY A 501 7.64 20.68 -1.38
CA GLY A 501 7.70 22.09 -1.69
C GLY A 501 7.97 22.34 -3.17
N ILE A 502 7.63 23.54 -3.61
CA ILE A 502 7.78 24.00 -4.99
C ILE A 502 8.67 25.24 -4.97
N ASP A 503 9.84 25.17 -5.58
CA ASP A 503 10.74 26.31 -5.74
C ASP A 503 10.53 26.92 -7.13
N THR A 504 9.80 28.03 -7.16
CA THR A 504 9.50 28.79 -8.39
C THR A 504 10.72 29.54 -8.93
N SER A 505 11.70 29.84 -8.07
CA SER A 505 12.92 30.54 -8.48
C SER A 505 13.89 29.64 -9.22
N SER A 506 14.03 28.38 -8.78
CA SER A 506 14.85 27.37 -9.46
C SER A 506 14.05 26.45 -10.37
N GLN A 507 12.76 26.69 -10.53
CA GLN A 507 11.82 25.94 -11.36
C GLN A 507 11.88 24.42 -11.10
N ALA A 508 11.82 24.06 -9.81
CA ALA A 508 11.97 22.69 -9.35
C ALA A 508 10.95 22.29 -8.28
N LEU A 509 10.57 21.02 -8.31
CA LEU A 509 9.77 20.35 -7.27
C LEU A 509 10.69 19.57 -6.33
N GLU A 510 10.36 19.57 -5.05
CA GLU A 510 10.97 18.70 -4.06
C GLU A 510 10.02 17.55 -3.72
N LEU A 511 10.39 16.34 -4.13
CA LEU A 511 9.54 15.15 -3.99
C LEU A 511 10.10 14.19 -2.94
N ILE A 512 9.25 13.70 -2.04
CA ILE A 512 9.54 12.53 -1.22
C ILE A 512 8.80 11.35 -1.83
N MET A 513 9.53 10.37 -2.34
CA MET A 513 8.94 9.19 -2.98
C MET A 513 9.72 7.93 -2.60
N PRO A 514 9.05 6.91 -2.03
CA PRO A 514 9.66 5.60 -1.76
C PRO A 514 9.63 4.69 -3.01
N ILE A 515 9.50 5.29 -4.21
CA ILE A 515 9.58 4.60 -5.50
C ILE A 515 11.04 4.23 -5.76
N ARG A 516 11.29 2.96 -6.09
CA ARG A 516 12.65 2.48 -6.39
C ARG A 516 13.22 3.27 -7.56
N SER A 517 14.46 3.75 -7.41
CA SER A 517 15.12 4.50 -8.48
C SER A 517 15.30 3.67 -9.75
N ALA A 518 15.34 2.33 -9.63
CA ALA A 518 15.32 1.42 -10.78
C ALA A 518 14.03 1.57 -11.60
N ALA A 519 12.86 1.54 -10.97
CA ALA A 519 11.58 1.66 -11.69
C ALA A 519 11.46 2.96 -12.50
N VAL A 520 11.93 4.09 -11.94
CA VAL A 520 11.94 5.38 -12.66
C VAL A 520 12.95 5.36 -13.81
N ARG A 521 14.14 4.77 -13.61
CA ARG A 521 15.14 4.64 -14.68
C ARG A 521 14.64 3.74 -15.80
N ASP A 522 14.09 2.59 -15.47
CA ASP A 522 13.56 1.62 -16.44
C ASP A 522 12.49 2.29 -17.33
N ALA A 523 11.59 3.09 -16.74
CA ALA A 523 10.61 3.86 -17.51
C ALA A 523 11.28 4.88 -18.46
N LEU A 524 12.28 5.63 -17.98
CA LEU A 524 12.99 6.61 -18.80
C LEU A 524 13.83 5.96 -19.91
N GLU A 525 14.41 4.79 -19.65
CA GLU A 525 15.22 4.01 -20.59
C GLU A 525 14.38 3.33 -21.67
N ARG A 526 13.11 3.01 -21.39
CA ARG A 526 12.10 2.61 -22.39
C ARG A 526 11.58 3.78 -23.24
N GLY A 527 12.02 4.99 -22.91
CA GLY A 527 11.65 6.22 -23.61
C GLY A 527 10.29 6.79 -23.17
N HIS A 528 9.80 6.43 -21.98
CA HIS A 528 8.56 6.96 -21.44
C HIS A 528 8.74 8.38 -20.89
N GLN A 529 7.64 9.13 -20.86
CA GLN A 529 7.58 10.43 -20.19
C GLN A 529 7.00 10.27 -18.78
N ILE A 530 7.39 11.15 -17.85
CA ILE A 530 6.87 11.13 -16.48
C ILE A 530 5.92 12.29 -16.25
N VAL A 531 4.72 12.00 -15.75
CA VAL A 531 3.71 12.98 -15.37
C VAL A 531 3.36 12.79 -13.89
N LEU A 532 3.19 13.88 -13.16
CA LEU A 532 2.69 13.86 -11.79
C LEU A 532 1.18 14.09 -11.79
N VAL A 533 0.42 13.12 -11.30
CA VAL A 533 -1.05 13.17 -11.31
C VAL A 533 -1.57 13.30 -9.88
N ARG A 534 -2.20 14.43 -9.55
CA ARG A 534 -2.94 14.61 -8.30
C ARG A 534 -4.36 14.07 -8.47
N GLY A 535 -4.74 13.12 -7.63
CA GLY A 535 -6.12 12.65 -7.48
C GLY A 535 -6.88 13.36 -6.35
N HIS A 536 -7.91 12.69 -5.85
CA HIS A 536 -8.77 13.09 -4.74
C HIS A 536 -8.34 12.49 -3.39
N LEU A 537 -7.12 11.97 -3.28
CA LEU A 537 -6.60 11.51 -1.99
C LEU A 537 -6.47 12.71 -1.05
N ASP A 538 -6.87 12.51 0.21
CA ASP A 538 -6.75 13.53 1.24
C ASP A 538 -5.30 14.02 1.36
N ASN A 539 -5.14 15.32 1.59
CA ASN A 539 -3.84 15.87 1.92
C ASN A 539 -3.31 15.19 3.20
N PRO A 540 -2.00 14.90 3.28
CA PRO A 540 -1.43 14.11 4.37
C PRO A 540 -1.24 14.96 5.63
N ASP A 541 -2.32 15.24 6.37
CA ASP A 541 -2.27 15.96 7.66
C ASP A 541 -1.30 15.32 8.67
N TRP A 542 -1.11 14.00 8.57
CA TRP A 542 -0.12 13.28 9.36
C TRP A 542 1.30 13.77 9.10
N ALA A 543 1.68 14.09 7.86
CA ALA A 543 3.03 14.53 7.50
C ALA A 543 3.37 15.88 8.15
N LEU A 544 2.38 16.76 8.26
CA LEU A 544 2.52 18.07 8.91
C LEU A 544 2.77 17.97 10.43
N THR A 545 2.24 16.92 11.07
CA THR A 545 2.30 16.75 12.53
C THR A 545 3.47 15.87 12.99
N GLU A 546 4.23 15.25 12.09
CA GLU A 546 5.31 14.32 12.45
C GLU A 546 6.41 14.95 13.28
N GLU A 547 6.87 16.16 12.94
CA GLU A 547 7.92 16.84 13.70
C GLU A 547 7.45 17.16 15.12
N TYR A 548 6.15 17.43 15.30
CA TYR A 548 5.58 17.62 16.64
C TYR A 548 5.65 16.32 17.44
N PHE A 549 5.22 15.20 16.85
CA PHE A 549 5.29 13.90 17.53
C PHE A 549 6.75 13.50 17.83
N ALA A 550 7.67 13.69 16.88
CA ALA A 550 9.08 13.39 17.06
C ALA A 550 9.72 14.24 18.17
N ALA A 551 9.47 15.55 18.17
CA ALA A 551 9.96 16.45 19.21
C ALA A 551 9.35 16.11 20.59
N LYS A 552 8.05 15.78 20.64
CA LYS A 552 7.37 15.36 21.88
C LYS A 552 7.91 14.04 22.41
N TRP A 553 8.16 13.07 21.54
CA TRP A 553 8.78 11.79 21.88
C TRP A 553 10.19 12.02 22.45
N ALA A 554 11.02 12.81 21.76
CA ALA A 554 12.37 13.13 22.22
C ALA A 554 12.36 13.88 23.57
N HIS A 555 11.39 14.78 23.77
CA HIS A 555 11.21 15.48 25.05
C HIS A 555 10.82 14.53 26.19
N LYS A 556 9.93 13.57 25.93
CA LYS A 556 9.55 12.54 26.91
C LYS A 556 10.74 11.67 27.35
N HIS A 557 11.65 11.37 26.43
CA HIS A 557 12.83 10.54 26.68
C HIS A 557 14.10 11.34 26.99
N LEU A 558 13.98 12.66 27.15
CA LEU A 558 15.10 13.56 27.45
C LEU A 558 15.92 13.13 28.67
N PRO A 559 15.33 12.69 29.81
CA PRO A 559 16.13 12.27 30.97
C PRO A 559 17.07 11.09 30.66
N ALA A 560 16.55 10.06 29.97
CA ALA A 560 17.35 8.90 29.57
C ALA A 560 18.45 9.28 28.58
N GLN A 561 18.13 10.16 27.62
CA GLN A 561 19.11 10.64 26.65
C GLN A 561 20.24 11.45 27.31
N LEU A 562 19.94 12.27 28.33
CA LEU A 562 20.95 13.03 29.06
C LEU A 562 21.87 12.13 29.90
N GLN A 563 21.32 11.07 30.48
CA GLN A 563 22.12 10.04 31.17
C GLN A 563 23.04 9.31 30.19
N LYS A 564 22.54 8.93 29.01
CA LYS A 564 23.34 8.34 27.94
C LYS A 564 24.47 9.26 27.46
N MET A 565 24.17 10.54 27.20
CA MET A 565 25.19 11.53 26.85
C MET A 565 26.24 11.69 27.97
N GLN A 566 25.83 11.60 29.24
CA GLN A 566 26.76 11.65 30.37
C GLN A 566 27.67 10.42 30.43
N SER A 567 27.15 9.22 30.17
CA SER A 567 27.96 8.00 30.11
C SER A 567 28.91 7.98 28.91
N GLU A 568 28.53 8.63 27.81
CA GLU A 568 29.39 8.85 26.62
C GLU A 568 30.44 9.96 26.81
N GLY A 569 30.53 10.57 28.00
CA GLY A 569 31.52 11.61 28.31
C GLY A 569 31.20 12.99 27.73
N ARG A 570 29.96 13.24 27.26
CA ARG A 570 29.55 14.56 26.75
C ARG A 570 29.59 15.61 27.84
N SER A 571 30.14 16.78 27.50
CA SER A 571 30.25 17.93 28.39
C SER A 571 28.88 18.40 28.88
N ARG A 572 28.86 19.10 30.01
CA ARG A 572 27.64 19.75 30.51
C ARG A 572 27.07 20.75 29.50
N ARG A 573 27.94 21.49 28.81
CA ARG A 573 27.56 22.47 27.78
C ARG A 573 26.85 21.81 26.59
N GLU A 574 27.34 20.66 26.10
CA GLU A 574 26.68 19.92 25.02
C GLU A 574 25.27 19.45 25.42
N ARG A 575 25.11 18.98 26.67
CA ARG A 575 23.81 18.56 27.20
C ARG A 575 22.83 19.73 27.32
N GLU A 576 23.28 20.89 27.77
CA GLU A 576 22.46 22.12 27.83
C GLU A 576 22.06 22.60 26.42
N ILE A 577 22.98 22.56 25.46
CA ILE A 577 22.70 22.89 24.04
C ILE A 577 21.65 21.92 23.47
N TYR A 578 21.75 20.63 23.74
CA TYR A 578 20.78 19.64 23.27
C TYR A 578 19.37 19.91 23.84
N GLN A 579 19.27 20.18 25.14
CA GLN A 579 18.00 20.53 25.77
C GLN A 579 17.37 21.78 25.14
N GLU A 580 18.17 22.82 24.90
CA GLU A 580 17.67 24.06 24.33
C GLU A 580 17.22 23.89 22.88
N ARG A 581 18.00 23.15 22.07
CA ARG A 581 17.59 22.78 20.71
C ARG A 581 16.28 22.00 20.70
N LEU A 582 16.09 21.08 21.64
CA LEU A 582 14.86 20.28 21.72
C LEU A 582 13.65 21.13 22.10
N LYS A 583 13.80 22.09 23.03
CA LYS A 583 12.75 23.06 23.34
C LYS A 583 12.39 23.91 22.13
N GLN A 584 13.39 24.38 21.38
CA GLN A 584 13.18 25.15 20.17
C GLN A 584 12.47 24.33 19.09
N ARG A 585 12.84 23.06 18.90
CA ARG A 585 12.15 22.13 18.00
C ARG A 585 10.67 21.99 18.36
N LEU A 586 10.37 21.72 19.64
CA LEU A 586 8.99 21.59 20.11
C LEU A 586 8.20 22.89 19.90
N TYR A 587 8.81 24.04 20.18
CA TYR A 587 8.18 25.35 19.96
C TYR A 587 7.83 25.61 18.49
N ARG A 588 8.74 25.26 17.56
CA ARG A 588 8.52 25.38 16.11
C ARG A 588 7.47 24.40 15.62
N ALA A 589 7.49 23.17 16.11
CA ALA A 589 6.57 22.11 15.71
C ALA A 589 5.11 22.37 16.10
N VAL A 590 4.86 23.25 17.07
CA VAL A 590 3.51 23.72 17.44
C VAL A 590 3.03 24.87 16.53
N ARG A 591 3.93 25.48 15.75
CA ARG A 591 3.67 26.65 14.89
C ARG A 591 3.89 26.31 13.42
N VAL A 592 3.32 25.20 12.98
CA VAL A 592 3.38 24.74 11.58
C VAL A 592 2.16 25.30 10.84
N PRO A 593 2.30 25.71 9.56
CA PRO A 593 1.16 26.07 8.72
C PRO A 593 0.08 24.98 8.73
N TRP A 594 -1.18 25.39 8.60
CA TRP A 594 -2.37 24.50 8.65
C TRP A 594 -2.65 23.78 9.98
N VAL A 595 -1.76 23.83 10.96
CA VAL A 595 -1.98 23.25 12.30
C VAL A 595 -2.24 24.35 13.31
N GLN A 596 -3.47 24.41 13.83
CA GLN A 596 -3.81 25.32 14.92
C GLN A 596 -3.94 24.55 16.23
N PRO A 597 -3.10 24.82 17.24
CA PRO A 597 -3.30 24.25 18.56
C PRO A 597 -4.57 24.85 19.17
N GLU A 598 -5.51 23.99 19.52
CA GLU A 598 -6.74 24.39 20.18
C GLU A 598 -6.40 25.05 21.54
N LYS A 599 -6.88 26.28 21.74
CA LYS A 599 -6.79 26.93 23.06
C LYS A 599 -7.92 26.36 23.90
N THR A 600 -7.60 25.42 24.80
CA THR A 600 -8.57 24.93 25.78
C THR A 600 -9.27 26.13 26.45
N LYS A 601 -10.60 26.22 26.31
CA LYS A 601 -11.45 27.13 27.09
C LYS A 601 -11.42 26.72 28.57
N SER A 602 -10.31 26.94 29.27
CA SER A 602 -10.30 27.08 30.72
C SER A 602 -10.33 28.57 31.00
N GLY A 603 -11.46 29.06 31.50
CA GLY A 603 -11.63 30.45 31.89
C GLY A 603 -10.55 30.92 32.87
N ASN A 604 -10.26 32.22 32.78
CA ASN A 604 -9.59 33.06 33.78
C ASN A 604 -8.65 32.34 34.76
N LEU A 605 -7.37 32.31 34.43
CA LEU A 605 -6.28 32.34 35.41
C LEU A 605 -5.11 33.13 34.81
N GLU A 606 -5.29 34.44 34.69
CA GLU A 606 -4.18 35.34 34.87
C GLU A 606 -3.66 35.19 36.31
N LYS A 607 -2.31 35.14 36.44
CA LYS A 607 -1.52 35.06 37.67
C LYS A 607 -1.47 33.69 38.36
N ASN A 608 -0.59 32.81 37.85
CA ASN A 608 0.56 32.36 38.64
C ASN A 608 1.58 31.56 37.80
N GLN A 609 2.85 31.86 38.00
CA GLN A 609 3.98 31.20 37.36
C GLN A 609 4.13 29.73 37.80
N LYS A 610 4.73 28.94 36.89
CA LYS A 610 5.41 27.64 37.09
C LYS A 610 4.56 26.46 37.57
N THR A 611 3.88 25.77 36.64
CA THR A 611 4.01 24.30 36.46
C THR A 611 3.26 23.77 35.23
N ARG A 612 3.91 22.82 34.54
CA ARG A 612 3.45 21.88 33.50
C ARG A 612 1.95 21.90 33.14
N ALA A 613 1.62 22.38 31.94
CA ALA A 613 0.39 22.02 31.24
C ALA A 613 0.75 21.30 29.93
N ILE A 614 0.34 20.04 29.81
CA ILE A 614 0.47 19.21 28.60
C ILE A 614 -0.75 19.51 27.74
N TRP A 615 -0.52 20.18 26.62
CA TRP A 615 -1.54 20.53 25.64
C TRP A 615 -1.99 19.27 24.88
N LYS A 616 -3.31 19.00 24.87
CA LYS A 616 -3.95 18.00 24.00
C LYS A 616 -4.58 18.74 22.83
N LEU A 617 -4.31 18.28 21.61
CA LEU A 617 -5.02 18.68 20.40
C LEU A 617 -6.21 17.73 20.28
N ARG A 618 -7.44 18.24 20.29
CA ARG A 618 -8.63 17.47 19.95
C ARG A 618 -9.19 18.03 18.64
N ARG A 619 -9.79 17.16 17.83
CA ARG A 619 -10.51 17.55 16.61
C ARG A 619 -11.95 17.77 17.05
N ASP A 620 -12.48 18.98 16.88
CA ASP A 620 -13.90 19.27 17.10
C ASP A 620 -14.67 18.81 15.86
N ASP A 621 -15.55 17.82 16.05
CA ASP A 621 -16.63 17.50 15.13
C ASP A 621 -17.86 18.33 15.56
N GLU A 622 -18.24 19.36 14.81
CA GLU A 622 -19.46 20.13 15.08
C GLU A 622 -20.68 19.49 14.38
N ALA A 623 -21.50 18.88 15.24
CA ALA A 623 -22.98 18.93 15.37
C ALA A 623 -23.92 18.33 14.29
N GLY A 624 -24.69 17.33 14.75
CA GLY A 624 -25.94 16.84 14.16
C GLY A 624 -26.57 15.69 14.97
N ASP A 625 -27.23 16.05 16.08
CA ASP A 625 -28.34 15.39 16.82
C ASP A 625 -28.23 13.99 17.48
N GLU A 626 -28.35 14.06 18.81
CA GLU A 626 -29.05 13.19 19.79
C GLU A 626 -29.21 11.68 19.53
N ASP A 627 -28.44 10.87 20.27
CA ASP A 627 -28.98 9.74 21.06
C ASP A 627 -27.96 9.30 22.14
N GLU A 628 -28.35 9.43 23.41
CA GLU A 628 -27.60 9.00 24.59
C GLU A 628 -27.66 7.47 24.75
N ASP A 629 -26.54 6.77 24.51
CA ASP A 629 -26.01 5.70 25.39
C ASP A 629 -24.85 4.95 24.73
N SER A 630 -23.61 5.27 25.12
CA SER A 630 -22.48 4.31 25.16
C SER A 630 -21.22 4.99 25.70
N GLY A 631 -21.06 4.93 27.02
CA GLY A 631 -19.84 5.36 27.68
C GLY A 631 -18.67 4.42 27.38
N GLY A 632 -17.59 5.00 26.82
CA GLY A 632 -16.22 4.51 27.02
C GLY A 632 -15.41 4.26 25.75
N SER A 633 -14.55 5.22 25.37
CA SER A 633 -13.11 4.99 25.12
C SER A 633 -12.39 6.13 24.35
N GLU A 634 -13.05 7.19 23.91
CA GLU A 634 -12.37 8.23 23.10
C GLU A 634 -11.45 9.19 23.87
N ARG A 635 -11.43 9.19 25.20
CA ARG A 635 -10.65 10.18 25.99
C ARG A 635 -9.13 9.95 26.01
N GLU A 636 -8.65 8.81 25.50
CA GLU A 636 -7.22 8.43 25.50
C GLU A 636 -6.58 8.18 24.12
N TRP A 637 -7.30 8.38 23.02
CA TRP A 637 -6.77 8.17 21.66
C TRP A 637 -6.42 9.47 20.95
#